data_AF-A0A8H5MFR0-F1
#
_entry.id   AF-A0A8H5MFR0-F1
#
_cell.length_a   1.000
_cell.length_b   1.000
_cell.length_c   1.000
_cell.angle_alpha   90.00
_cell.angle_beta   90.00
_cell.angle_gamma   90.00
#
_symmetry.space_group_name_H-M   'P 1'
#
loop_
_entity.id
_entity.type
_entity.pdbx_description
1 polymer ?
#
loop_
_entity_poly.entity_id
_entity_poly.type
_entity_poly.pdbx_seq_one_letter_code
_entity_poly.pdbx_strand_id
1 'polypeptide(L)'
;MAHSSSHTQYQDRFSDSTPGFTETTFVADATPREARDSTHLLPVTDRKKHRYIPLALRFPVAFGVPFSMILLAIALEIGIVISNRDKGFSVPTKNAISFASAQFLLVASITFHPSLVLTNPSSHSYPQCKFIIPPAWVYRELDWHVRWHQPYVVMSRGNARAEESVLLDYVTLGPLLSLINSAKFKHRVITWSTITALVTYILQPLAGSMFQLQNNPTSQGVQITSVRTIGLADFSDLTAFVSSAGFAEAAVFNSLPDPPFIFAGWTLSQFDIPSIDYLNGTLQVNTTGIQTNPNCEGPNGTPTVASNAGGFIITSTSVDGCTQSVDASDLSAQQYGVTAVPESCSTLNVTQRPVMFWFFHTTNGTPEARTVFCKPTIQAFNVEATANLNNNSVVGVQTLNSDAPTNNVTGLFADGALNGVIFENQTNPFIQARATATNNGVPGAIFRFAAQSSGGTDGEFAKSNSFLSITTDVYTQFLALAAKSVYFVPQDTPLNAEVVSINTRLLINNLPGHALALLLFFIGFVGIFLHIINRRQRRGLYLSTPPGTIAATVAMTSHSGFGELLWPSDDEKLLETKLSGLRFGIDRQTGAIVASPAPRMADDGQVLVGETRMGMARPPFSAGSSSYEMKFRPFSTESTTVGTGEGMGQGGRDEALESLLGHRHNNQGSLDLAAFEAASASASTSTLVVSPRAEYPPLRLKDPEVAKRVRILHIYPHFVKEAFDTMDAPSSQSLLTKLACDLAALVRDQKRLIFHKQKTRLHFKTCRDLMQAMMEILSHLPNLTEYHVLWSGLTSAGSYPALVISAPFRLNLRCIRLEISLEKVPYMLSHHSQPLPFVQELDLFIRIDHLLEPADYDINLLLLAQMINSLHSSLRKLTIQLWEPFNLSPLFSAITKLPLLDKLSLSIPMSFPNLGDPAGLIAFFNLHSNTLRSLSIRASELGGRSLIPNEYQLGEWMEWTFSKVHLSSLTSLEISLYLVPFDSALLCVRRFSSTLTSLVFTGLHLALEDVEQLADAFCSPPLEEHASLQYARVGPLMLSPQLVDILAQKFSNLIKLELLVKAVVPSETDVPFYCGGVSCGRARSSERDQDEAQFMRFAEEMKHRRYTEWELVHLDLSSNSYPG
;
A
#
# COMPACT_ATOMS: atom_id res chain seq x y z
N MET A 1 24.14 61.05 17.14
CA MET A 1 24.84 60.88 18.44
C MET A 1 25.37 59.44 18.53
N ALA A 2 26.37 59.17 19.37
CA ALA A 2 27.14 57.92 19.41
C ALA A 2 26.30 56.66 19.80
N HIS A 3 26.72 55.39 19.65
CA HIS A 3 28.08 54.80 19.70
C HIS A 3 28.18 53.43 18.96
N SER A 4 29.39 53.10 18.43
CA SER A 4 30.06 51.77 18.38
C SER A 4 29.33 50.50 17.86
N SER A 5 29.72 49.90 16.73
CA SER A 5 30.85 48.93 16.54
C SER A 5 30.65 47.58 17.27
N SER A 6 30.83 46.38 16.70
CA SER A 6 31.56 45.90 15.50
C SER A 6 30.89 44.59 14.97
N HIS A 7 31.39 43.80 14.01
CA HIS A 7 32.69 43.71 13.34
C HIS A 7 32.56 43.27 11.86
N THR A 8 33.71 43.29 11.17
CA THR A 8 33.97 43.23 9.73
C THR A 8 34.26 41.86 9.09
N GLN A 9 33.77 41.74 7.86
CA GLN A 9 34.27 40.99 6.71
C GLN A 9 35.79 41.20 6.45
N TYR A 10 36.49 40.18 5.95
CA TYR A 10 37.74 40.37 5.21
C TYR A 10 37.90 39.33 4.09
N GLN A 11 38.53 39.77 3.00
CA GLN A 11 38.68 39.11 1.72
C GLN A 11 40.17 39.21 1.37
N ASP A 12 40.81 38.14 0.90
CA ASP A 12 42.13 38.33 0.29
C ASP A 12 42.50 37.31 -0.79
N ARG A 13 43.32 37.79 -1.72
CA ARG A 13 43.95 37.03 -2.82
C ARG A 13 45.18 36.30 -2.29
N PHE A 14 45.61 35.22 -2.96
CA PHE A 14 47.02 35.09 -3.36
C PHE A 14 47.16 34.16 -4.56
N SER A 15 48.16 34.43 -5.39
CA SER A 15 48.41 33.81 -6.70
C SER A 15 49.85 33.33 -6.83
N ASP A 16 50.04 32.24 -7.58
CA ASP A 16 51.27 31.71 -8.20
C ASP A 16 52.64 31.86 -7.48
N SER A 17 53.19 30.71 -7.08
CA SER A 17 54.62 30.42 -7.27
C SER A 17 54.91 28.91 -7.21
N THR A 18 55.35 28.31 -8.32
CA THR A 18 55.85 26.93 -8.38
C THR A 18 57.38 26.88 -8.22
N PRO A 19 57.92 25.94 -7.43
CA PRO A 19 59.28 25.46 -7.58
C PRO A 19 59.27 24.03 -8.12
N GLY A 20 60.01 23.78 -9.21
CA GLY A 20 60.18 22.43 -9.76
C GLY A 20 61.07 21.57 -8.86
N PHE A 21 60.63 20.34 -8.58
CA PHE A 21 61.44 19.34 -7.89
C PHE A 21 61.87 18.26 -8.90
N THR A 22 63.18 18.13 -9.10
CA THR A 22 63.76 17.08 -9.97
C THR A 22 63.82 15.75 -9.23
N GLU A 23 63.15 14.74 -9.78
CA GLU A 23 63.05 13.41 -9.20
C GLU A 23 64.30 12.56 -9.50
N THR A 24 65.20 12.41 -8.52
CA THR A 24 66.37 11.51 -8.64
C THR A 24 65.99 10.07 -8.32
N THR A 25 66.07 9.21 -9.32
CA THR A 25 65.70 7.79 -9.25
C THR A 25 66.76 6.97 -8.49
N PHE A 26 66.53 6.71 -7.20
CA PHE A 26 67.34 5.76 -6.42
C PHE A 26 66.70 4.37 -6.43
N VAL A 27 67.12 3.51 -7.36
CA VAL A 27 66.83 2.07 -7.31
C VAL A 27 67.80 1.43 -6.32
N ALA A 28 67.40 1.32 -5.06
CA ALA A 28 68.13 0.55 -4.07
C ALA A 28 67.86 -0.94 -4.28
N ASP A 29 68.83 -1.66 -4.83
CA ASP A 29 68.78 -3.11 -5.03
C ASP A 29 68.97 -3.85 -3.69
N ALA A 30 67.92 -3.80 -2.86
CA ALA A 30 67.86 -4.44 -1.55
C ALA A 30 67.75 -5.96 -1.72
N THR A 31 68.89 -6.62 -1.94
CA THR A 31 68.92 -8.07 -2.13
C THR A 31 68.26 -8.79 -0.93
N PRO A 32 67.37 -9.81 -1.12
CA PRO A 32 66.46 -10.28 -0.05
C PRO A 32 67.11 -11.13 1.07
N ARG A 33 68.37 -10.89 1.42
CA ARG A 33 69.23 -11.90 2.06
C ARG A 33 69.22 -11.92 3.59
N GLU A 34 68.72 -10.89 4.28
CA GLU A 34 68.71 -10.83 5.75
C GLU A 34 67.41 -10.26 6.37
N ALA A 35 66.24 -10.59 5.82
CA ALA A 35 65.00 -10.57 6.61
C ALA A 35 65.07 -11.68 7.69
N ARG A 36 65.84 -11.46 8.76
CA ARG A 36 66.06 -12.44 9.83
C ARG A 36 64.77 -12.66 10.62
N ASP A 37 64.18 -13.83 10.44
CA ASP A 37 63.02 -14.30 11.21
C ASP A 37 63.30 -14.23 12.72
N SER A 38 62.73 -13.21 13.37
CA SER A 38 62.90 -12.97 14.81
C SER A 38 61.76 -13.57 15.63
N THR A 39 60.85 -14.35 15.03
CA THR A 39 59.77 -15.02 15.77
C THR A 39 60.30 -16.00 16.82
N HIS A 40 61.50 -16.53 16.66
CA HIS A 40 62.20 -17.35 17.65
C HIS A 40 62.56 -16.61 18.97
N LEU A 41 62.52 -15.27 18.97
CA LEU A 41 62.72 -14.43 20.16
C LEU A 41 61.43 -14.15 20.93
N LEU A 42 60.27 -14.51 20.36
CA LEU A 42 58.98 -14.34 21.06
C LEU A 42 58.89 -15.34 22.23
N PRO A 43 58.57 -14.88 23.45
CA PRO A 43 58.52 -15.76 24.61
C PRO A 43 57.42 -16.82 24.45
N VAL A 44 57.78 -18.09 24.65
CA VAL A 44 56.86 -19.24 24.58
C VAL A 44 55.89 -19.21 25.77
N THR A 45 54.83 -18.41 25.64
CA THR A 45 53.76 -18.33 26.64
C THR A 45 52.85 -19.56 26.56
N ASP A 46 52.45 -20.13 27.70
CA ASP A 46 51.56 -21.31 27.78
C ASP A 46 50.08 -20.97 27.46
N ARG A 47 49.85 -20.42 26.26
CA ARG A 47 48.58 -19.80 25.83
C ARG A 47 47.55 -20.76 25.25
N LYS A 48 47.75 -22.09 25.36
CA LYS A 48 46.78 -23.11 24.88
C LYS A 48 45.36 -22.93 25.43
N LYS A 49 45.20 -22.20 26.54
CA LYS A 49 43.94 -21.95 27.24
C LYS A 49 43.03 -20.89 26.57
N HIS A 50 43.56 -20.02 25.70
CA HIS A 50 42.81 -18.88 25.13
C HIS A 50 42.84 -18.82 23.59
N ARG A 51 42.32 -19.88 22.96
CA ARG A 51 42.13 -19.91 21.51
C ARG A 51 40.87 -19.14 21.10
N TYR A 52 40.99 -18.17 20.19
CA TYR A 52 39.83 -17.51 19.59
C TYR A 52 39.05 -18.47 18.68
N ILE A 53 37.74 -18.54 18.88
CA ILE A 53 36.77 -19.22 18.00
C ILE A 53 35.50 -18.36 17.97
N PRO A 54 35.11 -17.77 16.83
CA PRO A 54 33.92 -16.93 16.75
C PRO A 54 32.66 -17.76 17.02
N LEU A 55 31.62 -17.09 17.53
CA LEU A 55 30.42 -17.76 18.06
C LEU A 55 29.77 -18.72 17.04
N ALA A 56 29.61 -18.28 15.79
CA ALA A 56 29.06 -19.08 14.71
C ALA A 56 29.83 -20.40 14.50
N LEU A 57 31.17 -20.35 14.55
CA LEU A 57 32.03 -21.51 14.32
C LEU A 57 32.18 -22.44 15.53
N ARG A 58 31.57 -22.11 16.69
CA ARG A 58 31.50 -23.02 17.83
C ARG A 58 30.63 -24.22 17.47
N PHE A 59 31.06 -25.41 17.89
CA PHE A 59 30.45 -26.68 17.47
C PHE A 59 28.91 -26.75 17.62
N PRO A 60 28.28 -26.28 18.71
CA PRO A 60 26.82 -26.32 18.83
C PRO A 60 26.09 -25.49 17.74
N VAL A 61 26.65 -24.35 17.33
CA VAL A 61 26.04 -23.48 16.31
C VAL A 61 26.32 -24.02 14.92
N ALA A 62 27.59 -24.31 14.62
CA ALA A 62 28.02 -24.85 13.32
C ALA A 62 27.44 -26.23 12.99
N PHE A 63 27.04 -27.03 13.99
CA PHE A 63 26.31 -28.28 13.79
C PHE A 63 24.78 -28.08 13.85
N GLY A 64 24.29 -27.28 14.80
CA GLY A 64 22.86 -27.08 15.04
C GLY A 64 22.12 -26.42 13.89
N VAL A 65 22.76 -25.50 13.16
CA VAL A 65 22.12 -24.80 12.02
C VAL A 65 21.88 -25.75 10.84
N PRO A 66 22.89 -26.47 10.30
CA PRO A 66 22.64 -27.53 9.30
C PRO A 66 21.65 -28.60 9.77
N PHE A 67 21.73 -29.04 11.03
CA PHE A 67 20.81 -30.01 11.60
C PHE A 67 19.36 -29.49 11.63
N SER A 68 19.15 -28.20 11.94
CA SER A 68 17.82 -27.58 11.90
C SER A 68 17.22 -27.53 10.49
N MET A 69 18.05 -27.40 9.44
CA MET A 69 17.57 -27.48 8.05
C MET A 69 17.09 -28.90 7.67
N ILE A 70 17.76 -29.95 8.16
CA ILE A 70 17.30 -31.34 7.97
C ILE A 70 15.95 -31.56 8.66
N LEU A 71 15.80 -31.11 9.91
CA LEU A 71 14.52 -31.20 10.62
C LEU A 71 13.40 -30.42 9.92
N LEU A 72 13.71 -29.23 9.39
CA LEU A 72 12.76 -28.40 8.64
C LEU A 72 12.34 -29.06 7.33
N ALA A 73 13.25 -29.71 6.61
CA ALA A 73 12.94 -30.51 5.41
C ALA A 73 11.96 -31.66 5.72
N ILE A 74 12.22 -32.41 6.79
CA ILE A 74 11.35 -33.52 7.23
C ILE A 74 9.98 -32.99 7.66
N ALA A 75 9.92 -31.89 8.42
CA ALA A 75 8.68 -31.26 8.83
C ALA A 75 7.86 -30.74 7.63
N LEU A 76 8.54 -30.25 6.58
CA LEU A 76 7.89 -29.79 5.35
C LEU A 76 7.28 -30.95 4.56
N GLU A 77 7.98 -32.07 4.39
CA GLU A 77 7.43 -33.27 3.74
C GLU A 77 6.18 -33.79 4.46
N ILE A 78 6.21 -33.85 5.80
CA ILE A 78 5.03 -34.20 6.61
C ILE A 78 3.89 -33.17 6.39
N GLY A 79 4.21 -31.89 6.33
CA GLY A 79 3.25 -30.82 6.04
C GLY A 79 2.59 -30.93 4.66
N ILE A 80 3.35 -31.30 3.63
CA ILE A 80 2.85 -31.56 2.27
C ILE A 80 1.86 -32.73 2.28
N VAL A 81 2.19 -33.83 2.96
CA VAL A 81 1.30 -35.00 3.06
C VAL A 81 -0.01 -34.67 3.77
N ILE A 82 0.05 -33.91 4.88
CA ILE A 82 -1.15 -33.45 5.61
C ILE A 82 -1.98 -32.49 4.73
N SER A 83 -1.33 -31.50 4.10
CA SER A 83 -1.99 -30.54 3.21
C SER A 83 -2.74 -31.23 2.06
N ASN A 84 -2.14 -32.23 1.42
CA ASN A 84 -2.79 -32.98 0.34
C ASN A 84 -3.96 -33.83 0.85
N ARG A 85 -3.80 -34.48 2.01
CA ARG A 85 -4.85 -35.31 2.62
C ARG A 85 -6.09 -34.49 2.97
N ASP A 86 -5.90 -33.31 3.55
CA ASP A 86 -6.98 -32.49 4.09
C ASP A 86 -7.50 -31.41 3.10
N LYS A 87 -7.00 -31.42 1.85
CA LYS A 87 -7.27 -30.40 0.81
C LYS A 87 -6.93 -28.97 1.27
N GLY A 88 -5.80 -28.81 1.94
CA GLY A 88 -5.29 -27.56 2.50
C GLY A 88 -5.84 -27.25 3.89
N PHE A 89 -5.10 -26.43 4.63
CA PHE A 89 -5.44 -26.02 5.98
C PHE A 89 -6.55 -24.96 5.98
N SER A 90 -7.47 -25.04 6.94
CA SER A 90 -8.51 -24.02 7.12
C SER A 90 -7.89 -22.69 7.54
N VAL A 91 -8.18 -21.62 6.79
CA VAL A 91 -7.81 -20.25 7.14
C VAL A 91 -9.01 -19.60 7.84
N PRO A 92 -8.83 -18.93 9.01
CA PRO A 92 -9.90 -18.18 9.64
C PRO A 92 -10.45 -17.10 8.70
N THR A 93 -11.76 -17.10 8.45
CA THR A 93 -12.42 -16.15 7.53
C THR A 93 -12.29 -14.70 8.00
N LYS A 94 -12.28 -14.47 9.32
CA LYS A 94 -11.91 -13.17 9.90
C LYS A 94 -10.39 -13.04 9.96
N ASN A 95 -9.84 -12.26 9.02
CA ASN A 95 -8.47 -11.75 9.14
C ASN A 95 -8.33 -10.99 10.46
N ALA A 96 -7.59 -11.54 11.43
CA ALA A 96 -7.24 -10.85 12.67
C ALA A 96 -6.34 -9.62 12.46
N ILE A 97 -5.93 -9.36 11.21
CA ILE A 97 -5.12 -8.24 10.76
C ILE A 97 -5.83 -7.66 9.53
N SER A 98 -6.71 -6.68 9.73
CA SER A 98 -7.56 -6.11 8.67
C SER A 98 -6.80 -5.34 7.58
N PHE A 99 -5.57 -4.89 7.84
CA PHE A 99 -4.81 -4.02 6.93
C PHE A 99 -4.00 -4.76 5.85
N ALA A 100 -3.82 -6.08 5.96
CA ALA A 100 -2.91 -6.83 5.09
C ALA A 100 -3.62 -8.01 4.44
N SER A 101 -3.55 -8.10 3.10
CA SER A 101 -4.04 -9.30 2.41
C SER A 101 -3.20 -10.52 2.82
N ALA A 102 -3.83 -11.70 2.86
CA ALA A 102 -3.12 -12.93 3.25
C ALA A 102 -1.93 -13.23 2.32
N GLN A 103 -2.03 -12.85 1.04
CA GLN A 103 -0.93 -12.90 0.07
C GLN A 103 0.20 -11.91 0.43
N PHE A 104 -0.13 -10.70 0.85
CA PHE A 104 0.87 -9.72 1.30
C PHE A 104 1.60 -10.19 2.57
N LEU A 105 0.93 -10.83 3.53
CA LEU A 105 1.59 -11.40 4.71
C LEU A 105 2.58 -12.52 4.35
N LEU A 106 2.26 -13.34 3.34
CA LEU A 106 3.16 -14.38 2.82
C LEU A 106 4.35 -13.79 2.06
N VAL A 107 4.16 -12.73 1.24
CA VAL A 107 5.24 -12.12 0.44
C VAL A 107 6.12 -11.18 1.28
N ALA A 108 5.53 -10.30 2.09
CA ALA A 108 6.25 -9.30 2.89
C ALA A 108 7.11 -9.93 3.98
N SER A 109 6.69 -11.08 4.53
CA SER A 109 7.53 -11.84 5.47
C SER A 109 8.75 -12.50 4.82
N ILE A 110 8.79 -12.59 3.48
CA ILE A 110 9.83 -13.28 2.72
C ILE A 110 10.78 -12.33 1.98
N THR A 111 10.38 -11.09 1.68
CA THR A 111 11.15 -10.17 0.80
C THR A 111 11.90 -9.03 1.48
N PHE A 112 11.66 -8.72 2.76
CA PHE A 112 12.34 -7.59 3.40
C PHE A 112 13.85 -7.80 3.60
N HIS A 113 14.64 -6.93 2.94
CA HIS A 113 16.09 -6.85 3.04
C HIS A 113 16.54 -6.55 4.48
N PRO A 114 17.54 -7.25 5.05
CA PRO A 114 18.05 -6.94 6.39
C PRO A 114 18.67 -5.54 6.53
N SER A 115 19.12 -4.95 5.41
CA SER A 115 19.95 -3.73 5.37
C SER A 115 19.24 -2.44 5.77
N LEU A 116 17.90 -2.42 5.83
CA LEU A 116 17.10 -1.19 5.97
C LEU A 116 16.24 -1.15 7.26
N VAL A 117 16.55 -2.01 8.24
CA VAL A 117 15.74 -2.20 9.47
C VAL A 117 16.42 -1.59 10.72
N LEU A 118 17.27 -0.57 10.55
CA LEU A 118 17.95 0.12 11.67
C LEU A 118 17.32 1.45 12.10
N THR A 119 16.27 1.95 11.42
CA THR A 119 15.72 3.29 11.68
C THR A 119 14.27 3.35 12.17
N ASN A 120 13.47 2.27 12.16
CA ASN A 120 12.13 2.27 12.79
C ASN A 120 11.66 0.87 13.28
N PRO A 121 11.60 0.61 14.60
CA PRO A 121 11.28 -0.73 15.16
C PRO A 121 9.78 -0.96 15.52
N SER A 122 8.84 -0.20 14.95
CA SER A 122 7.45 -0.13 15.45
C SER A 122 6.51 -1.29 15.04
N SER A 123 6.83 -2.09 14.02
CA SER A 123 5.87 -3.04 13.38
C SER A 123 6.10 -4.54 13.64
N HIS A 124 6.51 -4.93 14.86
CA HIS A 124 6.68 -6.36 15.21
C HIS A 124 5.38 -7.11 15.59
N SER A 125 4.48 -7.38 14.64
CA SER A 125 3.31 -8.26 14.89
C SER A 125 3.56 -9.71 14.49
N TYR A 126 3.58 -10.60 15.50
CA TYR A 126 3.58 -12.08 15.46
C TYR A 126 4.78 -12.85 14.83
N PRO A 127 5.10 -14.07 15.33
CA PRO A 127 6.33 -14.79 14.99
C PRO A 127 6.20 -15.85 13.87
N GLN A 128 5.07 -15.97 13.17
CA GLN A 128 4.73 -17.22 12.48
C GLN A 128 5.39 -17.50 11.12
N CYS A 129 6.09 -16.53 10.50
CA CYS A 129 6.84 -16.75 9.24
C CYS A 129 8.37 -16.87 9.46
N LYS A 130 8.82 -17.19 10.68
CA LYS A 130 10.25 -17.28 11.05
C LYS A 130 10.92 -18.64 10.80
N PHE A 131 10.31 -19.55 10.03
CA PHE A 131 10.80 -20.93 9.95
C PHE A 131 12.03 -21.13 9.04
N ILE A 132 12.06 -20.54 7.84
CA ILE A 132 13.09 -20.82 6.82
C ILE A 132 14.21 -19.77 6.81
N ILE A 133 13.89 -18.50 7.07
CA ILE A 133 14.83 -17.36 6.94
C ILE A 133 15.96 -17.42 7.98
N PRO A 134 15.72 -17.63 9.29
CA PRO A 134 16.81 -17.62 10.27
C PRO A 134 17.85 -18.74 10.04
N PRO A 135 17.47 -20.02 9.77
CA PRO A 135 18.46 -21.03 9.40
C PRO A 135 19.27 -20.63 8.15
N ALA A 136 18.62 -20.16 7.08
CA ALA A 136 19.29 -19.76 5.84
C ALA A 136 20.27 -18.59 6.05
N TRP A 137 19.86 -17.57 6.79
CA TRP A 137 20.72 -16.41 7.11
C TRP A 137 21.91 -16.82 7.99
N VAL A 138 21.69 -17.56 9.08
CA VAL A 138 22.81 -18.03 9.93
C VAL A 138 23.73 -19.00 9.16
N TYR A 139 23.24 -19.74 8.17
CA TYR A 139 24.09 -20.54 7.29
C TYR A 139 25.00 -19.68 6.40
N ARG A 140 24.53 -18.54 5.90
CA ARG A 140 25.36 -17.57 5.15
C ARG A 140 26.47 -16.98 6.05
N GLU A 141 26.15 -16.67 7.30
CA GLU A 141 27.15 -16.24 8.31
C GLU A 141 28.17 -17.34 8.65
N LEU A 142 27.73 -18.60 8.68
CA LEU A 142 28.63 -19.76 8.83
C LEU A 142 29.61 -19.86 7.66
N ASP A 143 29.13 -19.74 6.41
CA ASP A 143 29.97 -19.74 5.21
C ASP A 143 30.95 -18.55 5.18
N TRP A 144 30.48 -17.34 5.45
CA TRP A 144 31.31 -16.14 5.57
C TRP A 144 32.49 -16.37 6.51
N HIS A 145 32.21 -16.90 7.70
CA HIS A 145 33.24 -17.25 8.66
C HIS A 145 34.12 -18.45 8.25
N VAL A 146 33.64 -19.39 7.43
CA VAL A 146 34.48 -20.45 6.83
C VAL A 146 35.48 -19.83 5.85
N ARG A 147 35.00 -19.00 4.92
CA ARG A 147 35.81 -18.27 3.92
C ARG A 147 36.90 -17.43 4.59
N TRP A 148 36.52 -16.64 5.59
CA TRP A 148 37.43 -15.76 6.34
C TRP A 148 38.55 -16.51 7.09
N HIS A 149 38.32 -17.75 7.53
CA HIS A 149 39.33 -18.54 8.25
C HIS A 149 40.26 -19.35 7.33
N GLN A 150 39.94 -19.52 6.05
CA GLN A 150 40.71 -20.42 5.19
C GLN A 150 42.18 -20.01 5.00
N PRO A 151 42.55 -18.74 4.74
CA PRO A 151 43.96 -18.38 4.52
C PRO A 151 44.85 -18.81 5.69
N TYR A 152 44.36 -18.61 6.91
CA TYR A 152 45.01 -19.07 8.14
C TYR A 152 45.08 -20.61 8.25
N VAL A 153 44.05 -21.34 7.81
CA VAL A 153 44.08 -22.82 7.74
C VAL A 153 45.14 -23.30 6.73
N VAL A 154 45.32 -22.61 5.60
CA VAL A 154 46.36 -22.93 4.61
C VAL A 154 47.75 -22.66 5.22
N MET A 155 48.00 -21.47 5.77
CA MET A 155 49.26 -21.13 6.43
C MET A 155 49.59 -22.06 7.62
N SER A 156 48.59 -22.59 8.35
CA SER A 156 48.82 -23.54 9.46
C SER A 156 49.38 -24.91 9.02
N ARG A 157 49.35 -25.20 7.71
CA ARG A 157 50.03 -26.36 7.10
C ARG A 157 51.50 -26.08 6.78
N GLY A 158 51.89 -24.81 6.70
CA GLY A 158 53.21 -24.33 6.26
C GLY A 158 53.36 -24.29 4.74
N ASN A 159 54.36 -23.55 4.28
CA ASN A 159 54.78 -23.45 2.87
C ASN A 159 53.68 -22.96 1.89
N ALA A 160 52.77 -22.09 2.34
CA ALA A 160 51.72 -21.52 1.50
C ALA A 160 52.27 -20.44 0.55
N ARG A 161 51.74 -20.33 -0.68
CA ARG A 161 52.08 -19.21 -1.57
C ARG A 161 51.35 -17.93 -1.15
N ALA A 162 51.87 -16.76 -1.54
CA ALA A 162 51.21 -15.47 -1.31
C ALA A 162 49.77 -15.45 -1.87
N GLU A 163 49.62 -15.86 -3.14
CA GLU A 163 48.35 -15.99 -3.88
C GLU A 163 47.34 -16.98 -3.24
N GLU A 164 47.83 -17.94 -2.45
CA GLU A 164 47.01 -18.98 -1.78
C GLU A 164 46.69 -18.62 -0.31
N SER A 165 47.25 -17.53 0.22
CA SER A 165 47.18 -17.17 1.63
C SER A 165 47.05 -15.67 1.89
N VAL A 166 48.15 -14.93 2.02
CA VAL A 166 48.15 -13.54 2.52
C VAL A 166 47.40 -12.58 1.59
N LEU A 167 47.44 -12.80 0.27
CA LEU A 167 46.73 -12.00 -0.72
C LEU A 167 45.29 -12.48 -0.98
N LEU A 168 44.89 -13.60 -0.38
CA LEU A 168 43.66 -14.30 -0.76
C LEU A 168 42.50 -13.96 0.18
N ASP A 169 41.74 -12.93 -0.17
CA ASP A 169 40.50 -12.60 0.56
C ASP A 169 39.24 -13.14 -0.11
N TYR A 170 38.72 -14.25 0.44
CA TYR A 170 37.44 -14.83 0.02
C TYR A 170 36.21 -14.04 0.48
N VAL A 171 36.37 -13.03 1.32
CA VAL A 171 35.29 -12.24 1.91
C VAL A 171 34.87 -11.11 0.96
N THR A 172 35.81 -10.23 0.60
CA THR A 172 35.58 -9.10 -0.34
C THR A 172 35.18 -9.55 -1.74
N LEU A 173 35.72 -10.69 -2.23
CA LEU A 173 35.34 -11.28 -3.52
C LEU A 173 33.85 -11.67 -3.64
N GLY A 174 33.14 -11.81 -2.52
CA GLY A 174 31.74 -12.27 -2.52
C GLY A 174 31.57 -13.74 -2.96
N PRO A 175 30.34 -14.30 -2.89
CA PRO A 175 30.11 -15.73 -3.08
C PRO A 175 30.54 -16.27 -4.45
N LEU A 176 30.21 -15.60 -5.56
CA LEU A 176 30.46 -16.13 -6.90
C LEU A 176 31.96 -16.22 -7.24
N LEU A 177 32.73 -15.15 -7.02
CA LEU A 177 34.17 -15.16 -7.30
C LEU A 177 34.93 -16.02 -6.27
N SER A 178 34.49 -16.05 -5.00
CA SER A 178 35.07 -16.94 -4.00
C SER A 178 34.94 -18.42 -4.36
N LEU A 179 33.85 -18.83 -5.02
CA LEU A 179 33.66 -20.19 -5.54
C LEU A 179 34.66 -20.54 -6.65
N ILE A 180 34.84 -19.65 -7.63
CA ILE A 180 35.77 -19.84 -8.75
C ILE A 180 37.21 -19.94 -8.21
N ASN A 181 37.61 -19.01 -7.35
CA ASN A 181 38.97 -18.99 -6.78
C ASN A 181 39.19 -20.17 -5.82
N SER A 182 38.20 -20.59 -5.03
CA SER A 182 38.37 -21.77 -4.16
C SER A 182 38.45 -23.07 -4.95
N ALA A 183 37.79 -23.18 -6.09
CA ALA A 183 37.97 -24.28 -7.02
C ALA A 183 39.38 -24.28 -7.65
N LYS A 184 39.86 -23.13 -8.14
CA LYS A 184 41.22 -22.95 -8.69
C LYS A 184 42.31 -23.43 -7.72
N PHE A 185 42.25 -22.96 -6.46
CA PHE A 185 43.20 -23.34 -5.41
C PHE A 185 42.88 -24.68 -4.71
N LYS A 186 41.93 -25.48 -5.25
CA LYS A 186 41.53 -26.80 -4.72
C LYS A 186 41.07 -26.78 -3.25
N HIS A 187 40.60 -25.64 -2.76
CA HIS A 187 40.09 -25.39 -1.40
C HIS A 187 38.68 -25.97 -1.20
N ARG A 188 38.54 -27.30 -1.36
CA ARG A 188 37.26 -28.05 -1.39
C ARG A 188 36.25 -27.67 -0.30
N VAL A 189 36.71 -27.32 0.91
CA VAL A 189 35.81 -26.95 2.03
C VAL A 189 35.10 -25.63 1.77
N ILE A 190 35.79 -24.61 1.23
CA ILE A 190 35.12 -23.37 0.79
C ILE A 190 34.21 -23.69 -0.38
N THR A 191 34.71 -24.36 -1.43
CA THR A 191 33.94 -24.60 -2.67
C THR A 191 32.54 -25.15 -2.36
N TRP A 192 32.46 -26.17 -1.50
CA TRP A 192 31.18 -26.73 -1.06
C TRP A 192 30.38 -25.85 -0.09
N SER A 193 31.05 -25.12 0.82
CA SER A 193 30.41 -24.14 1.73
C SER A 193 29.73 -23.01 0.94
N THR A 194 30.41 -22.51 -0.08
CA THR A 194 29.95 -21.42 -0.93
C THR A 194 28.89 -21.88 -1.92
N ILE A 195 28.99 -23.10 -2.47
CA ILE A 195 27.88 -23.72 -3.23
C ILE A 195 26.62 -23.81 -2.35
N THR A 196 26.72 -24.38 -1.15
CA THR A 196 25.55 -24.51 -0.27
C THR A 196 25.00 -23.15 0.16
N ALA A 197 25.85 -22.16 0.44
CA ALA A 197 25.43 -20.78 0.69
C ALA A 197 24.74 -20.14 -0.53
N LEU A 198 25.22 -20.37 -1.75
CA LEU A 198 24.56 -19.90 -2.99
C LEU A 198 23.18 -20.54 -3.16
N VAL A 199 23.03 -21.85 -2.90
CA VAL A 199 21.72 -22.52 -2.93
C VAL A 199 20.76 -21.93 -1.89
N THR A 200 21.23 -21.38 -0.75
CA THR A 200 20.35 -20.70 0.21
C THR A 200 19.64 -19.46 -0.35
N TYR A 201 20.07 -18.89 -1.48
CA TYR A 201 19.33 -17.80 -2.14
C TYR A 201 18.10 -18.32 -2.91
N ILE A 202 18.14 -19.55 -3.42
CA ILE A 202 17.03 -20.21 -4.14
C ILE A 202 15.90 -20.61 -3.16
N LEU A 203 16.21 -20.82 -1.89
CA LEU A 203 15.21 -21.14 -0.86
C LEU A 203 14.14 -20.03 -0.68
N GLN A 204 14.47 -18.76 -0.97
CA GLN A 204 13.58 -17.62 -0.79
C GLN A 204 12.38 -17.62 -1.78
N PRO A 205 12.58 -17.68 -3.12
CA PRO A 205 11.45 -17.80 -4.06
C PRO A 205 10.70 -19.12 -3.93
N LEU A 206 11.38 -20.22 -3.55
CA LEU A 206 10.70 -21.50 -3.27
C LEU A 206 9.80 -21.41 -2.04
N ALA A 207 10.26 -20.79 -0.94
CA ALA A 207 9.43 -20.56 0.24
C ALA A 207 8.20 -19.67 -0.06
N GLY A 208 8.35 -18.67 -0.93
CA GLY A 208 7.25 -17.79 -1.33
C GLY A 208 6.22 -18.45 -2.27
N SER A 209 6.63 -19.42 -3.09
CA SER A 209 5.75 -20.18 -3.98
C SER A 209 5.17 -21.45 -3.35
N MET A 210 5.69 -21.85 -2.17
CA MET A 210 5.25 -23.04 -1.44
C MET A 210 3.80 -22.97 -0.95
N PHE A 211 3.32 -21.77 -0.60
CA PHE A 211 1.96 -21.58 -0.08
C PHE A 211 1.05 -20.98 -1.14
N GLN A 212 -0.06 -21.68 -1.44
CA GLN A 212 -1.09 -21.22 -2.35
C GLN A 212 -2.44 -21.17 -1.63
N LEU A 213 -3.13 -20.03 -1.74
CA LEU A 213 -4.52 -19.94 -1.29
C LEU A 213 -5.41 -20.54 -2.39
N GLN A 214 -6.17 -21.57 -2.04
CA GLN A 214 -7.14 -22.19 -2.91
C GLN A 214 -8.56 -21.93 -2.40
N ASN A 215 -9.40 -21.44 -3.31
CA ASN A 215 -10.81 -21.18 -3.07
C ASN A 215 -11.58 -22.48 -3.33
N ASN A 216 -11.97 -23.18 -2.27
CA ASN A 216 -12.74 -24.41 -2.38
C ASN A 216 -14.22 -24.11 -2.04
N PRO A 217 -15.16 -24.28 -2.99
CA PRO A 217 -16.58 -24.13 -2.70
C PRO A 217 -16.99 -25.15 -1.64
N THR A 218 -17.67 -24.69 -0.60
CA THR A 218 -18.21 -25.53 0.47
C THR A 218 -19.69 -25.23 0.61
N SER A 219 -20.48 -26.22 0.26
CA SER A 219 -21.93 -26.23 0.42
C SER A 219 -22.33 -26.49 1.87
N GLN A 220 -23.27 -25.69 2.37
CA GLN A 220 -23.93 -25.90 3.65
C GLN A 220 -25.44 -25.72 3.49
N GLY A 221 -26.22 -26.75 3.83
CA GLY A 221 -27.68 -26.63 3.88
C GLY A 221 -28.14 -25.68 4.99
N VAL A 222 -29.03 -24.76 4.64
CA VAL A 222 -29.62 -23.74 5.52
C VAL A 222 -31.13 -23.68 5.23
N GLN A 223 -31.96 -23.55 6.27
CA GLN A 223 -33.38 -23.21 6.07
C GLN A 223 -33.54 -21.71 6.05
N ILE A 224 -34.25 -21.21 5.05
CA ILE A 224 -34.61 -19.79 4.88
C ILE A 224 -36.14 -19.67 4.74
N THR A 225 -36.66 -18.45 4.80
CA THR A 225 -38.10 -18.19 4.64
C THR A 225 -38.33 -17.44 3.33
N SER A 226 -39.15 -18.00 2.44
CA SER A 226 -39.78 -17.24 1.36
C SER A 226 -40.89 -16.41 1.96
N VAL A 227 -40.87 -15.08 1.75
CA VAL A 227 -41.83 -14.11 2.29
C VAL A 227 -42.95 -13.77 1.30
N ARG A 228 -42.86 -14.27 0.07
CA ARG A 228 -43.92 -14.20 -0.94
C ARG A 228 -44.22 -15.58 -1.52
N THR A 229 -45.39 -15.71 -2.13
CA THR A 229 -45.77 -16.85 -2.99
C THR A 229 -46.40 -16.32 -4.29
N ILE A 230 -46.54 -17.16 -5.31
CA ILE A 230 -47.29 -16.77 -6.53
C ILE A 230 -48.77 -16.58 -6.18
N GLY A 231 -49.30 -15.41 -6.51
CA GLY A 231 -50.70 -15.04 -6.31
C GLY A 231 -50.97 -13.63 -6.82
N LEU A 232 -52.21 -13.35 -7.21
CA LEU A 232 -52.58 -12.04 -7.73
C LEU A 232 -52.83 -11.06 -6.59
N ALA A 233 -52.02 -10.00 -6.52
CA ALA A 233 -52.24 -8.85 -5.65
C ALA A 233 -53.24 -7.86 -6.28
N ASP A 234 -53.87 -7.01 -5.46
CA ASP A 234 -54.66 -5.89 -5.97
C ASP A 234 -53.75 -4.88 -6.67
N PHE A 235 -54.03 -4.64 -7.95
CA PHE A 235 -53.28 -3.72 -8.80
C PHE A 235 -54.09 -2.49 -9.23
N SER A 236 -55.30 -2.29 -8.68
CA SER A 236 -56.22 -1.20 -9.04
C SER A 236 -55.61 0.21 -8.89
N ASP A 237 -54.72 0.41 -7.92
CA ASP A 237 -54.04 1.69 -7.67
C ASP A 237 -52.95 2.03 -8.73
N LEU A 238 -52.54 1.07 -9.57
CA LEU A 238 -51.48 1.17 -10.59
C LEU A 238 -50.08 1.58 -10.09
N THR A 239 -49.88 1.76 -8.78
CA THR A 239 -48.59 2.17 -8.19
C THR A 239 -47.45 1.20 -8.54
N ALA A 240 -47.72 -0.10 -8.63
CA ALA A 240 -46.76 -1.10 -9.11
C ALA A 240 -46.21 -0.75 -10.49
N PHE A 241 -47.09 -0.56 -11.49
CA PHE A 241 -46.70 -0.31 -12.87
C PHE A 241 -45.93 1.01 -13.05
N VAL A 242 -46.40 2.11 -12.45
CA VAL A 242 -45.67 3.39 -12.57
C VAL A 242 -44.30 3.34 -11.90
N SER A 243 -44.15 2.59 -10.80
CA SER A 243 -42.83 2.38 -10.16
C SER A 243 -41.88 1.53 -11.03
N SER A 244 -42.40 0.49 -11.70
CA SER A 244 -41.64 -0.31 -12.67
C SER A 244 -41.21 0.51 -13.89
N ALA A 245 -42.07 1.41 -14.39
CA ALA A 245 -41.74 2.29 -15.51
C ALA A 245 -40.62 3.28 -15.12
N GLY A 246 -40.72 3.91 -13.95
CA GLY A 246 -39.67 4.79 -13.43
C GLY A 246 -38.34 4.08 -13.19
N PHE A 247 -38.34 2.83 -12.73
CA PHE A 247 -37.11 2.04 -12.63
C PHE A 247 -36.53 1.72 -14.02
N ALA A 248 -37.35 1.30 -14.99
CA ALA A 248 -36.88 0.99 -16.34
C ALA A 248 -36.25 2.23 -17.02
N GLU A 249 -36.83 3.42 -16.83
CA GLU A 249 -36.22 4.68 -17.30
C GLU A 249 -34.89 4.97 -16.60
N ALA A 250 -34.82 4.82 -15.27
CA ALA A 250 -33.59 5.02 -14.50
C ALA A 250 -32.50 3.98 -14.84
N ALA A 251 -32.89 2.75 -15.18
CA ALA A 251 -32.01 1.67 -15.59
C ALA A 251 -31.40 1.92 -16.96
N VAL A 252 -32.19 2.38 -17.94
CA VAL A 252 -31.71 2.92 -19.22
C VAL A 252 -30.73 4.07 -18.97
N PHE A 253 -31.12 5.06 -18.16
CA PHE A 253 -30.32 6.28 -18.01
C PHE A 253 -28.94 6.05 -17.35
N ASN A 254 -28.86 5.18 -16.34
CA ASN A 254 -27.65 4.96 -15.55
C ASN A 254 -26.99 3.57 -15.77
N SER A 255 -27.47 2.79 -16.73
CA SER A 255 -27.06 1.38 -16.93
C SER A 255 -27.19 0.53 -15.66
N LEU A 256 -28.31 0.64 -14.94
CA LEU A 256 -28.52 -0.09 -13.68
C LEU A 256 -28.68 -1.60 -13.94
N PRO A 257 -28.12 -2.47 -13.09
CA PRO A 257 -28.38 -3.91 -13.16
C PRO A 257 -29.82 -4.23 -12.74
N ASP A 258 -30.27 -5.45 -13.06
CA ASP A 258 -31.55 -5.96 -12.58
C ASP A 258 -31.61 -5.91 -11.03
N PRO A 259 -32.73 -5.44 -10.46
CA PRO A 259 -32.86 -5.30 -9.01
C PRO A 259 -33.10 -6.67 -8.34
N PRO A 260 -32.95 -6.77 -7.00
CA PRO A 260 -33.05 -8.04 -6.28
C PRO A 260 -34.31 -8.84 -6.62
N PHE A 261 -34.17 -10.15 -6.76
CA PHE A 261 -35.23 -11.11 -7.16
C PHE A 261 -35.73 -10.97 -8.62
N ILE A 262 -35.02 -10.25 -9.48
CA ILE A 262 -35.26 -10.17 -10.93
C ILE A 262 -33.98 -10.54 -11.68
N PHE A 263 -34.11 -11.24 -12.80
CA PHE A 263 -32.98 -11.62 -13.66
C PHE A 263 -33.46 -11.94 -15.08
N ALA A 264 -33.13 -11.11 -16.08
CA ALA A 264 -33.35 -11.39 -17.50
C ALA A 264 -34.78 -11.87 -17.84
N GLY A 265 -35.81 -11.14 -17.37
CA GLY A 265 -37.23 -11.48 -17.56
C GLY A 265 -37.81 -12.48 -16.55
N TRP A 266 -36.98 -13.10 -15.71
CA TRP A 266 -37.43 -13.87 -14.57
C TRP A 266 -37.75 -12.97 -13.38
N THR A 267 -38.86 -13.29 -12.74
CA THR A 267 -39.29 -12.71 -11.47
C THR A 267 -39.36 -13.83 -10.45
N LEU A 268 -38.63 -13.72 -9.35
CA LEU A 268 -38.56 -14.76 -8.34
C LEU A 268 -39.39 -14.42 -7.11
N SER A 269 -39.89 -15.47 -6.45
CA SER A 269 -40.41 -15.34 -5.11
C SER A 269 -39.33 -14.79 -4.17
N GLN A 270 -39.69 -13.77 -3.39
CA GLN A 270 -38.79 -13.12 -2.44
C GLN A 270 -38.55 -14.01 -1.23
N PHE A 271 -37.29 -14.14 -0.81
CA PHE A 271 -36.87 -14.88 0.38
C PHE A 271 -35.85 -14.11 1.22
N ASP A 272 -35.84 -14.38 2.52
CA ASP A 272 -34.91 -13.79 3.47
C ASP A 272 -33.52 -14.40 3.31
N ILE A 273 -32.57 -13.55 2.91
CA ILE A 273 -31.16 -13.91 2.80
C ILE A 273 -30.53 -13.77 4.20
N PRO A 274 -29.93 -14.83 4.77
CA PRO A 274 -29.37 -14.76 6.12
C PRO A 274 -28.17 -13.80 6.16
N SER A 275 -28.20 -12.85 7.10
CA SER A 275 -27.14 -11.85 7.31
C SER A 275 -25.88 -12.48 7.92
N ILE A 276 -25.13 -13.22 7.12
CA ILE A 276 -23.85 -13.81 7.50
C ILE A 276 -22.73 -12.87 7.04
N ASP A 277 -22.42 -11.89 7.88
CA ASP A 277 -21.56 -10.69 7.67
C ASP A 277 -20.17 -10.85 6.99
N TYR A 278 -19.73 -12.05 6.59
CA TYR A 278 -18.33 -12.32 6.20
C TYR A 278 -18.13 -13.34 5.06
N LEU A 279 -19.14 -13.61 4.21
CA LEU A 279 -19.02 -14.63 3.15
C LEU A 279 -19.29 -14.09 1.74
N ASN A 280 -18.22 -13.95 0.96
CA ASN A 280 -18.27 -14.04 -0.50
C ASN A 280 -18.79 -15.44 -0.88
N GLY A 281 -20.09 -15.55 -1.12
CA GLY A 281 -20.76 -16.82 -1.41
C GLY A 281 -22.09 -16.61 -2.12
N THR A 282 -22.62 -17.71 -2.63
CA THR A 282 -23.92 -17.74 -3.32
C THR A 282 -24.89 -18.64 -2.57
N LEU A 283 -26.13 -18.18 -2.44
CA LEU A 283 -27.25 -18.94 -1.93
C LEU A 283 -27.99 -19.57 -3.11
N GLN A 284 -27.99 -20.90 -3.20
CA GLN A 284 -28.82 -21.65 -4.14
C GLN A 284 -30.12 -22.04 -3.42
N VAL A 285 -31.27 -21.72 -3.97
CA VAL A 285 -32.57 -22.03 -3.36
C VAL A 285 -33.58 -22.47 -4.40
N ASN A 286 -34.27 -23.58 -4.11
CA ASN A 286 -35.42 -24.04 -4.88
C ASN A 286 -36.64 -23.21 -4.47
N THR A 287 -37.12 -22.38 -5.38
CA THR A 287 -38.18 -21.41 -5.17
C THR A 287 -39.15 -21.40 -6.35
N THR A 288 -40.19 -20.57 -6.30
CA THR A 288 -41.08 -20.33 -7.44
C THR A 288 -40.65 -19.09 -8.22
N GLY A 289 -40.82 -19.13 -9.53
CA GLY A 289 -40.49 -18.02 -10.43
C GLY A 289 -41.53 -17.87 -11.54
N ILE A 290 -41.67 -16.65 -12.03
CA ILE A 290 -42.48 -16.31 -13.21
C ILE A 290 -41.54 -15.79 -14.28
N GLN A 291 -41.49 -16.48 -15.42
CA GLN A 291 -40.87 -15.95 -16.62
C GLN A 291 -41.89 -15.07 -17.34
N THR A 292 -41.50 -13.83 -17.62
CA THR A 292 -42.32 -12.93 -18.44
C THR A 292 -41.64 -12.72 -19.78
N ASN A 293 -42.33 -13.14 -20.85
CA ASN A 293 -41.86 -12.99 -22.22
C ASN A 293 -42.76 -11.96 -22.91
N PRO A 294 -42.25 -10.81 -23.39
CA PRO A 294 -43.10 -9.79 -24.01
C PRO A 294 -43.61 -10.21 -25.40
N ASN A 295 -42.98 -11.20 -26.04
CA ASN A 295 -43.19 -11.66 -27.42
C ASN A 295 -43.38 -10.46 -28.37
N CYS A 296 -42.34 -9.63 -28.43
CA CYS A 296 -42.30 -8.50 -29.33
C CYS A 296 -41.89 -8.97 -30.74
N GLU A 297 -42.57 -8.43 -31.74
CA GLU A 297 -42.34 -8.70 -33.16
C GLU A 297 -42.33 -7.39 -33.95
N GLY A 298 -41.59 -7.39 -35.06
CA GLY A 298 -41.61 -6.30 -36.02
C GLY A 298 -42.95 -6.24 -36.79
N PRO A 299 -43.24 -5.11 -37.44
CA PRO A 299 -44.42 -4.99 -38.30
C PRO A 299 -44.27 -5.82 -39.57
N ASN A 300 -45.39 -6.25 -40.12
CA ASN A 300 -45.46 -6.93 -41.42
C ASN A 300 -45.31 -5.90 -42.55
N GLY A 301 -44.05 -5.53 -42.83
CA GLY A 301 -43.68 -4.47 -43.76
C GLY A 301 -43.32 -3.16 -43.06
N THR A 302 -42.90 -2.16 -43.84
CA THR A 302 -42.55 -0.84 -43.30
C THR A 302 -43.81 -0.07 -42.88
N PRO A 303 -43.87 0.53 -41.68
CA PRO A 303 -44.96 1.41 -41.28
C PRO A 303 -45.17 2.53 -42.30
N THR A 304 -46.41 2.80 -42.65
CA THR A 304 -46.78 3.88 -43.57
C THR A 304 -47.05 5.15 -42.80
N VAL A 305 -46.53 6.28 -43.28
CA VAL A 305 -46.72 7.60 -42.66
C VAL A 305 -47.42 8.51 -43.65
N ALA A 306 -48.65 8.91 -43.35
CA ALA A 306 -49.46 9.80 -44.18
C ALA A 306 -49.62 11.17 -43.50
N SER A 307 -49.44 12.26 -44.22
CA SER A 307 -49.70 13.61 -43.68
C SER A 307 -51.20 13.87 -43.52
N ASN A 308 -51.57 14.47 -42.39
CA ASN A 308 -52.93 14.91 -42.07
C ASN A 308 -52.91 16.41 -41.70
N ALA A 309 -54.08 17.04 -41.62
CA ALA A 309 -54.20 18.44 -41.24
C ALA A 309 -53.85 18.65 -39.73
N GLY A 310 -52.58 18.91 -39.45
CA GLY A 310 -52.02 19.09 -38.09
C GLY A 310 -51.20 17.91 -37.56
N GLY A 311 -50.70 17.01 -38.42
CA GLY A 311 -49.84 15.91 -37.99
C GLY A 311 -49.60 14.82 -39.04
N PHE A 312 -49.21 13.64 -38.56
CA PHE A 312 -48.92 12.45 -39.35
C PHE A 312 -49.68 11.24 -38.80
N ILE A 313 -50.35 10.49 -39.66
CA ILE A 313 -50.97 9.21 -39.31
C ILE A 313 -49.96 8.10 -39.59
N ILE A 314 -49.52 7.40 -38.55
CA ILE A 314 -48.66 6.22 -38.65
C ILE A 314 -49.59 5.00 -38.70
N THR A 315 -49.60 4.27 -39.81
CA THR A 315 -50.39 3.03 -39.97
C THR A 315 -49.46 1.84 -40.18
N SER A 316 -49.62 0.83 -39.33
CA SER A 316 -48.76 -0.35 -39.27
C SER A 316 -49.60 -1.62 -39.08
N THR A 317 -49.11 -2.74 -39.61
CA THR A 317 -49.81 -4.03 -39.56
C THR A 317 -48.94 -5.05 -38.82
N SER A 318 -49.50 -5.78 -37.86
CA SER A 318 -48.78 -6.85 -37.15
C SER A 318 -48.57 -8.09 -38.03
N VAL A 319 -47.72 -9.02 -37.58
CA VAL A 319 -47.53 -10.33 -38.23
C VAL A 319 -48.85 -11.12 -38.29
N ASP A 320 -49.70 -11.00 -37.25
CA ASP A 320 -51.06 -11.56 -37.20
C ASP A 320 -52.07 -10.88 -38.18
N GLY A 321 -51.65 -9.87 -38.95
CA GLY A 321 -52.49 -9.14 -39.91
C GLY A 321 -53.29 -7.97 -39.31
N CYS A 322 -53.04 -7.61 -38.05
CA CYS A 322 -53.79 -6.58 -37.35
C CYS A 322 -53.26 -5.18 -37.68
N THR A 323 -54.08 -4.39 -38.38
CA THR A 323 -53.73 -3.02 -38.76
C THR A 323 -54.14 -2.04 -37.65
N GLN A 324 -53.20 -1.22 -37.20
CA GLN A 324 -53.39 -0.17 -36.21
C GLN A 324 -52.87 1.16 -36.76
N SER A 325 -53.63 2.23 -36.56
CA SER A 325 -53.24 3.60 -36.88
C SER A 325 -53.11 4.44 -35.62
N VAL A 326 -52.15 5.36 -35.58
CA VAL A 326 -51.96 6.35 -34.50
C VAL A 326 -51.60 7.72 -35.08
N ASP A 327 -52.08 8.78 -34.44
CA ASP A 327 -51.78 10.16 -34.82
C ASP A 327 -50.55 10.67 -34.06
N ALA A 328 -49.51 11.09 -34.79
CA ALA A 328 -48.39 11.88 -34.28
C ALA A 328 -48.62 13.36 -34.65
N SER A 329 -48.39 14.27 -33.72
CA SER A 329 -48.51 15.72 -33.98
C SER A 329 -47.38 16.24 -34.88
N ASP A 330 -47.51 17.44 -35.43
CA ASP A 330 -46.40 18.15 -36.09
C ASP A 330 -45.56 19.01 -35.12
N LEU A 331 -45.95 19.07 -33.84
CA LEU A 331 -45.38 19.96 -32.82
C LEU A 331 -43.98 19.56 -32.33
N SER A 332 -43.56 18.31 -32.53
CA SER A 332 -42.23 17.82 -32.14
C SER A 332 -41.64 16.91 -33.20
N ALA A 333 -40.37 17.14 -33.55
CA ALA A 333 -39.61 16.31 -34.48
C ALA A 333 -39.36 14.87 -33.98
N GLN A 334 -39.57 14.63 -32.67
CA GLN A 334 -39.41 13.33 -32.02
C GLN A 334 -40.61 13.06 -31.11
N GLN A 335 -41.32 11.95 -31.35
CA GLN A 335 -42.50 11.53 -30.59
C GLN A 335 -42.49 10.01 -30.41
N TYR A 336 -43.12 9.54 -29.33
CA TYR A 336 -43.22 8.13 -28.99
C TYR A 336 -44.53 7.89 -28.22
N GLY A 337 -44.98 6.65 -28.20
CA GLY A 337 -46.12 6.24 -27.40
C GLY A 337 -46.45 4.76 -27.52
N VAL A 338 -47.53 4.35 -26.87
CA VAL A 338 -48.06 2.99 -26.97
C VAL A 338 -49.59 3.02 -27.05
N THR A 339 -50.15 2.14 -27.88
CA THR A 339 -51.60 1.91 -28.00
C THR A 339 -51.91 0.42 -27.87
N ALA A 340 -53.11 0.08 -27.40
CA ALA A 340 -53.63 -1.27 -27.54
C ALA A 340 -53.97 -1.57 -29.01
N VAL A 341 -53.80 -2.83 -29.41
CA VAL A 341 -54.28 -3.36 -30.70
C VAL A 341 -55.83 -3.44 -30.68
N PRO A 342 -56.53 -3.29 -31.83
CA PRO A 342 -57.98 -3.17 -31.84
C PRO A 342 -58.70 -4.44 -31.37
N GLU A 343 -59.93 -4.28 -30.87
CA GLU A 343 -60.77 -5.39 -30.40
C GLU A 343 -61.08 -6.44 -31.49
N SER A 344 -61.12 -6.01 -32.76
CA SER A 344 -61.27 -6.91 -33.92
C SER A 344 -60.17 -7.96 -34.03
N CYS A 345 -59.06 -7.79 -33.29
CA CYS A 345 -57.90 -8.66 -33.28
C CYS A 345 -57.66 -9.37 -31.94
N SER A 346 -58.40 -9.02 -30.88
CA SER A 346 -58.25 -9.66 -29.58
C SER A 346 -59.51 -9.49 -28.74
N THR A 347 -60.10 -10.62 -28.34
CA THR A 347 -61.25 -10.67 -27.42
C THR A 347 -60.85 -10.47 -25.95
N LEU A 348 -59.57 -10.21 -25.66
CA LEU A 348 -59.08 -9.97 -24.31
C LEU A 348 -59.52 -8.59 -23.79
N ASN A 349 -59.51 -8.42 -22.46
CA ASN A 349 -59.69 -7.11 -21.83
C ASN A 349 -58.56 -6.15 -22.24
N VAL A 350 -58.81 -4.84 -22.27
CA VAL A 350 -57.82 -3.86 -22.77
C VAL A 350 -56.46 -3.89 -22.04
N THR A 351 -56.47 -4.31 -20.77
CA THR A 351 -55.28 -4.53 -19.92
C THR A 351 -54.48 -5.79 -20.29
N GLN A 352 -55.04 -6.70 -21.09
CA GLN A 352 -54.44 -7.97 -21.55
C GLN A 352 -54.27 -8.01 -23.09
N ARG A 353 -54.80 -7.02 -23.82
CA ARG A 353 -54.64 -6.92 -25.29
C ARG A 353 -53.16 -6.74 -25.65
N PRO A 354 -52.72 -7.26 -26.81
CA PRO A 354 -51.42 -6.89 -27.39
C PRO A 354 -51.30 -5.38 -27.56
N VAL A 355 -50.07 -4.87 -27.51
CA VAL A 355 -49.78 -3.44 -27.60
C VAL A 355 -48.86 -3.14 -28.78
N MET A 356 -49.08 -1.98 -29.41
CA MET A 356 -48.19 -1.43 -30.43
C MET A 356 -47.44 -0.24 -29.83
N PHE A 357 -46.15 -0.41 -29.59
CA PHE A 357 -45.23 0.70 -29.37
C PHE A 357 -44.95 1.39 -30.70
N TRP A 358 -44.92 2.72 -30.71
CA TRP A 358 -44.64 3.50 -31.91
C TRP A 358 -43.68 4.64 -31.60
N PHE A 359 -42.81 4.91 -32.57
CA PHE A 359 -41.74 5.89 -32.51
C PHE A 359 -41.73 6.67 -33.82
N PHE A 360 -41.67 7.99 -33.70
CA PHE A 360 -41.70 8.94 -34.81
C PHE A 360 -40.48 9.85 -34.71
N HIS A 361 -39.78 10.03 -35.82
CA HIS A 361 -38.62 10.90 -35.93
C HIS A 361 -38.59 11.56 -37.32
N THR A 362 -38.21 12.83 -37.40
CA THR A 362 -38.12 13.57 -38.68
C THR A 362 -36.65 13.83 -39.08
N THR A 363 -36.04 12.90 -39.79
CA THR A 363 -34.66 13.04 -40.31
C THR A 363 -34.67 14.00 -41.50
N ASN A 364 -33.93 15.11 -41.48
CA ASN A 364 -33.80 16.04 -42.63
C ASN A 364 -35.14 16.50 -43.28
N GLY A 365 -36.23 16.55 -42.50
CA GLY A 365 -37.57 16.90 -43.00
C GLY A 365 -38.36 15.73 -43.62
N THR A 366 -37.78 14.53 -43.74
CA THR A 366 -38.54 13.31 -44.09
C THR A 366 -39.06 12.63 -42.81
N PRO A 367 -40.38 12.44 -42.67
CA PRO A 367 -40.95 11.77 -41.49
C PRO A 367 -40.74 10.26 -41.57
N GLU A 368 -40.10 9.68 -40.56
CA GLU A 368 -39.90 8.24 -40.40
C GLU A 368 -40.64 7.71 -39.17
N ALA A 369 -41.17 6.49 -39.30
CA ALA A 369 -41.80 5.79 -38.19
C ALA A 369 -41.25 4.37 -38.03
N ARG A 370 -41.16 3.92 -36.78
CA ARG A 370 -40.91 2.53 -36.39
C ARG A 370 -41.99 2.11 -35.40
N THR A 371 -42.45 0.88 -35.51
CA THR A 371 -43.47 0.30 -34.61
C THR A 371 -43.02 -1.08 -34.16
N VAL A 372 -43.42 -1.50 -32.97
CA VAL A 372 -43.16 -2.85 -32.45
C VAL A 372 -44.45 -3.37 -31.80
N PHE A 373 -44.90 -4.55 -32.19
CA PHE A 373 -46.08 -5.20 -31.62
C PHE A 373 -45.65 -6.21 -30.57
N CYS A 374 -46.17 -6.13 -29.34
CA CYS A 374 -45.81 -7.05 -28.27
C CYS A 374 -47.05 -7.73 -27.68
N LYS A 375 -46.98 -9.05 -27.53
CA LYS A 375 -48.04 -9.92 -26.99
C LYS A 375 -47.52 -10.63 -25.73
N PRO A 376 -47.52 -9.96 -24.56
CA PRO A 376 -46.88 -10.50 -23.38
C PRO A 376 -47.53 -11.79 -22.89
N THR A 377 -46.70 -12.73 -22.44
CA THR A 377 -47.10 -13.97 -21.78
C THR A 377 -46.32 -14.17 -20.49
N ILE A 378 -46.94 -14.81 -19.52
CA ILE A 378 -46.33 -15.23 -18.27
C ILE A 378 -46.39 -16.74 -18.15
N GLN A 379 -45.35 -17.35 -17.60
CA GLN A 379 -45.30 -18.77 -17.29
C GLN A 379 -44.68 -18.96 -15.91
N ALA A 380 -45.34 -19.72 -15.06
CA ALA A 380 -44.88 -20.02 -13.71
C ALA A 380 -44.11 -21.35 -13.69
N PHE A 381 -42.99 -21.37 -12.98
CA PHE A 381 -42.09 -22.52 -12.87
C PHE A 381 -41.62 -22.69 -11.42
N ASN A 382 -41.25 -23.91 -11.05
CA ASN A 382 -40.33 -24.10 -9.92
C ASN A 382 -38.90 -24.00 -10.46
N VAL A 383 -38.07 -23.22 -9.79
CA VAL A 383 -36.74 -22.83 -10.26
C VAL A 383 -35.71 -22.89 -9.14
N GLU A 384 -34.48 -23.25 -9.48
CA GLU A 384 -33.31 -23.05 -8.61
C GLU A 384 -32.76 -21.65 -8.88
N ALA A 385 -32.87 -20.77 -7.89
CA ALA A 385 -32.34 -19.42 -7.94
C ALA A 385 -30.98 -19.36 -7.27
N THR A 386 -29.97 -18.79 -7.94
CA THR A 386 -28.65 -18.52 -7.36
C THR A 386 -28.54 -17.03 -7.04
N ALA A 387 -28.63 -16.67 -5.76
CA ALA A 387 -28.46 -15.29 -5.27
C ALA A 387 -27.05 -15.06 -4.70
N ASN A 388 -26.49 -13.88 -4.89
CA ASN A 388 -25.21 -13.47 -4.31
C ASN A 388 -25.44 -12.86 -2.92
N LEU A 389 -24.77 -13.40 -1.90
CA LEU A 389 -24.93 -12.98 -0.49
C LEU A 389 -24.41 -11.56 -0.22
N ASN A 390 -23.54 -11.02 -1.07
CA ASN A 390 -22.91 -9.71 -0.83
C ASN A 390 -23.82 -8.52 -1.18
N ASN A 391 -24.68 -8.66 -2.18
CA ASN A 391 -25.47 -7.57 -2.76
C ASN A 391 -26.95 -7.95 -2.99
N ASN A 392 -27.35 -9.17 -2.61
CA ASN A 392 -28.68 -9.73 -2.79
C ASN A 392 -29.17 -9.79 -4.27
N SER A 393 -28.27 -9.67 -5.26
CA SER A 393 -28.62 -9.81 -6.67
C SER A 393 -28.72 -11.28 -7.06
N VAL A 394 -29.63 -11.59 -7.99
CA VAL A 394 -29.73 -12.93 -8.57
C VAL A 394 -28.76 -13.03 -9.74
N VAL A 395 -27.94 -14.09 -9.74
CA VAL A 395 -26.86 -14.31 -10.71
C VAL A 395 -27.24 -15.36 -11.75
N GLY A 396 -28.21 -16.22 -11.42
CA GLY A 396 -28.74 -17.22 -12.34
C GLY A 396 -30.03 -17.85 -11.84
N VAL A 397 -30.83 -18.33 -12.80
CA VAL A 397 -32.11 -19.03 -12.58
C VAL A 397 -32.10 -20.27 -13.46
N GLN A 398 -32.32 -21.44 -12.87
CA GLN A 398 -32.45 -22.72 -13.58
C GLN A 398 -33.85 -23.28 -13.39
N THR A 399 -34.55 -23.57 -14.50
CA THR A 399 -35.87 -24.21 -14.45
C THR A 399 -35.77 -25.66 -14.00
N LEU A 400 -36.51 -26.03 -12.94
CA LEU A 400 -36.60 -27.40 -12.44
C LEU A 400 -37.78 -28.14 -13.08
N ASN A 401 -38.98 -27.55 -13.03
CA ASN A 401 -40.16 -28.03 -13.74
C ASN A 401 -41.20 -26.92 -13.95
N SER A 402 -42.18 -27.17 -14.82
CA SER A 402 -43.33 -26.29 -15.12
C SER A 402 -44.50 -26.42 -14.15
N ASP A 403 -44.40 -27.32 -13.16
CA ASP A 403 -45.52 -27.69 -12.29
C ASP A 403 -45.64 -26.72 -11.10
N ALA A 404 -45.85 -25.44 -11.40
CA ALA A 404 -46.11 -24.43 -10.38
C ALA A 404 -47.45 -24.72 -9.66
N PRO A 405 -47.55 -24.46 -8.33
CA PRO A 405 -48.78 -24.71 -7.58
C PRO A 405 -49.98 -23.97 -8.19
N THR A 406 -51.09 -24.66 -8.39
CA THR A 406 -52.30 -24.08 -8.99
C THR A 406 -52.87 -22.96 -8.12
N ASN A 407 -52.93 -21.75 -8.69
CA ASN A 407 -53.38 -20.54 -8.03
C ASN A 407 -54.13 -19.62 -9.01
N ASN A 408 -54.59 -18.46 -8.52
CA ASN A 408 -55.39 -17.53 -9.33
C ASN A 408 -54.66 -17.02 -10.59
N VAL A 409 -53.33 -16.89 -10.56
CA VAL A 409 -52.51 -16.47 -11.71
C VAL A 409 -52.42 -17.59 -12.74
N THR A 410 -52.11 -18.82 -12.33
CA THR A 410 -51.96 -19.96 -13.26
C THR A 410 -53.29 -20.48 -13.81
N GLY A 411 -54.40 -20.20 -13.14
CA GLY A 411 -55.74 -20.65 -13.54
C GLY A 411 -56.55 -19.62 -14.31
N LEU A 412 -56.78 -18.43 -13.74
CA LEU A 412 -57.72 -17.44 -14.28
C LEU A 412 -57.08 -16.53 -15.34
N PHE A 413 -55.75 -16.37 -15.31
CA PHE A 413 -54.99 -15.53 -16.26
C PHE A 413 -54.24 -16.37 -17.31
N ALA A 414 -54.56 -17.66 -17.42
CA ALA A 414 -54.00 -18.57 -18.43
C ALA A 414 -54.22 -18.06 -19.87
N ASP A 415 -55.33 -17.35 -20.11
CA ASP A 415 -55.71 -16.84 -21.42
C ASP A 415 -55.04 -15.49 -21.81
N GLY A 416 -54.32 -14.83 -20.90
CA GLY A 416 -53.61 -13.58 -21.23
C GLY A 416 -52.94 -12.89 -20.04
N ALA A 417 -51.65 -12.59 -20.18
CA ALA A 417 -50.92 -11.75 -19.23
C ALA A 417 -51.34 -10.28 -19.34
N LEU A 418 -51.18 -9.52 -18.26
CA LEU A 418 -51.34 -8.07 -18.30
C LEU A 418 -50.25 -7.43 -19.17
N ASN A 419 -50.61 -6.49 -20.05
CA ASN A 419 -49.65 -5.67 -20.81
C ASN A 419 -49.02 -4.57 -19.94
N GLY A 420 -49.67 -4.18 -18.84
CA GLY A 420 -49.11 -3.25 -17.86
C GLY A 420 -48.83 -1.83 -18.35
N VAL A 421 -49.18 -1.47 -19.60
CA VAL A 421 -48.95 -0.13 -20.17
C VAL A 421 -50.24 0.54 -20.66
N ILE A 422 -51.28 -0.24 -21.00
CA ILE A 422 -52.62 0.27 -21.30
C ILE A 422 -53.60 -0.19 -20.23
N PHE A 423 -54.39 0.75 -19.73
CA PHE A 423 -55.39 0.51 -18.68
C PHE A 423 -56.76 1.05 -19.10
N GLU A 424 -57.81 0.52 -18.50
CA GLU A 424 -59.16 1.07 -18.65
C GLU A 424 -59.22 2.51 -18.13
N ASN A 425 -60.01 3.37 -18.78
CA ASN A 425 -60.14 4.78 -18.39
C ASN A 425 -60.72 4.90 -16.97
N GLN A 426 -59.94 5.48 -16.05
CA GLN A 426 -60.30 5.54 -14.63
C GLN A 426 -61.03 6.84 -14.29
N THR A 427 -62.10 6.74 -13.50
CA THR A 427 -62.81 7.91 -12.95
C THR A 427 -62.00 8.64 -11.88
N ASN A 428 -61.02 7.98 -11.26
CA ASN A 428 -60.11 8.57 -10.29
C ASN A 428 -58.93 9.25 -11.03
N PRO A 429 -58.76 10.59 -10.93
CA PRO A 429 -57.72 11.31 -11.66
C PRO A 429 -56.29 10.91 -11.25
N PHE A 430 -56.07 10.41 -10.02
CA PHE A 430 -54.74 9.95 -9.59
C PHE A 430 -54.36 8.62 -10.25
N ILE A 431 -55.31 7.68 -10.34
CA ILE A 431 -55.07 6.40 -11.01
C ILE A 431 -54.92 6.63 -12.51
N GLN A 432 -55.74 7.51 -13.10
CA GLN A 432 -55.59 7.92 -14.50
C GLN A 432 -54.24 8.61 -14.77
N ALA A 433 -53.76 9.46 -13.86
CA ALA A 433 -52.43 10.08 -13.99
C ALA A 433 -51.30 9.04 -13.95
N ARG A 434 -51.40 8.00 -13.10
CA ARG A 434 -50.44 6.87 -13.09
C ARG A 434 -50.52 6.01 -14.34
N ALA A 435 -51.73 5.80 -14.89
CA ALA A 435 -51.92 5.12 -16.18
C ALA A 435 -51.22 5.91 -17.31
N THR A 436 -51.44 7.22 -17.39
CA THR A 436 -50.77 8.10 -18.36
C THR A 436 -49.25 8.16 -18.16
N ALA A 437 -48.77 8.23 -16.91
CA ALA A 437 -47.34 8.22 -16.60
C ALA A 437 -46.67 6.90 -17.03
N THR A 438 -47.33 5.75 -16.81
CA THR A 438 -46.84 4.45 -17.27
C THR A 438 -46.83 4.35 -18.79
N ASN A 439 -47.92 4.79 -19.46
CA ASN A 439 -48.04 4.81 -20.92
C ASN A 439 -46.93 5.65 -21.57
N ASN A 440 -46.56 6.78 -20.97
CA ASN A 440 -45.47 7.62 -21.50
C ASN A 440 -44.07 7.12 -21.11
N GLY A 441 -43.89 6.62 -19.89
CA GLY A 441 -42.57 6.28 -19.33
C GLY A 441 -41.87 5.12 -20.04
N VAL A 442 -42.58 4.03 -20.33
CA VAL A 442 -42.00 2.85 -21.01
C VAL A 442 -41.52 3.15 -22.45
N PRO A 443 -42.33 3.71 -23.37
CA PRO A 443 -41.85 4.12 -24.69
C PRO A 443 -40.81 5.25 -24.61
N GLY A 444 -40.89 6.14 -23.62
CA GLY A 444 -39.85 7.15 -23.37
C GLY A 444 -38.50 6.53 -23.04
N ALA A 445 -38.45 5.53 -22.16
CA ALA A 445 -37.25 4.78 -21.83
C ALA A 445 -36.67 4.06 -23.06
N ILE A 446 -37.53 3.40 -23.87
CA ILE A 446 -37.12 2.74 -25.13
C ILE A 446 -36.50 3.74 -26.12
N PHE A 447 -37.18 4.87 -26.35
CA PHE A 447 -36.69 5.91 -27.27
C PHE A 447 -35.37 6.53 -26.78
N ARG A 448 -35.22 6.70 -25.45
CA ARG A 448 -33.99 7.22 -24.82
C ARG A 448 -32.81 6.26 -24.94
N PHE A 449 -33.04 4.95 -24.80
CA PHE A 449 -31.99 3.94 -25.01
C PHE A 449 -31.52 3.91 -26.47
N ALA A 450 -32.44 4.08 -27.43
CA ALA A 450 -32.07 4.28 -28.83
C ALA A 450 -31.24 5.56 -29.03
N ALA A 451 -31.61 6.68 -28.40
CA ALA A 451 -30.84 7.93 -28.45
C ALA A 451 -29.43 7.84 -27.83
N GLN A 452 -29.23 6.96 -26.83
CA GLN A 452 -27.93 6.70 -26.20
C GLN A 452 -27.06 5.68 -26.97
N SER A 453 -27.60 5.02 -27.99
CA SER A 453 -26.85 4.07 -28.82
C SER A 453 -25.82 4.79 -29.71
N SER A 454 -24.80 4.07 -30.18
CA SER A 454 -23.61 4.67 -30.81
C SER A 454 -23.84 5.41 -32.14
N GLY A 455 -25.05 5.32 -32.73
CA GLY A 455 -25.47 6.09 -33.89
C GLY A 455 -26.52 7.18 -33.60
N GLY A 456 -26.85 7.42 -32.32
CA GLY A 456 -27.97 8.27 -31.91
C GLY A 456 -29.33 7.74 -32.41
N THR A 457 -30.37 8.56 -32.32
CA THR A 457 -31.71 8.22 -32.82
C THR A 457 -31.69 7.79 -34.28
N ASP A 458 -31.02 8.55 -35.12
CA ASP A 458 -31.04 8.45 -36.58
C ASP A 458 -30.39 7.13 -37.02
N GLY A 459 -29.28 6.75 -36.37
CA GLY A 459 -28.60 5.48 -36.60
C GLY A 459 -29.42 4.26 -36.17
N GLU A 460 -30.31 4.39 -35.19
CA GLU A 460 -31.23 3.29 -34.81
C GLU A 460 -32.49 3.25 -35.69
N PHE A 461 -33.00 4.39 -36.17
CA PHE A 461 -34.06 4.41 -37.19
C PHE A 461 -33.59 3.77 -38.50
N ALA A 462 -32.35 4.00 -38.92
CA ALA A 462 -31.75 3.37 -40.12
C ALA A 462 -31.64 1.82 -40.04
N LYS A 463 -31.67 1.21 -38.84
CA LYS A 463 -31.61 -0.25 -38.67
C LYS A 463 -33.00 -0.84 -38.60
N SER A 464 -33.27 -1.89 -39.39
CA SER A 464 -34.60 -2.52 -39.50
C SER A 464 -35.16 -3.07 -38.19
N ASN A 465 -34.30 -3.62 -37.31
CA ASN A 465 -34.70 -4.34 -36.10
C ASN A 465 -34.21 -3.71 -34.78
N SER A 466 -33.63 -2.50 -34.78
CA SER A 466 -33.06 -1.92 -33.55
C SER A 466 -34.11 -1.67 -32.47
N PHE A 467 -35.18 -0.96 -32.84
CA PHE A 467 -36.30 -0.71 -31.92
C PHE A 467 -36.96 -2.01 -31.42
N LEU A 468 -36.89 -3.11 -32.18
CA LEU A 468 -37.39 -4.42 -31.74
C LEU A 468 -36.57 -4.99 -30.58
N SER A 469 -35.23 -5.01 -30.68
CA SER A 469 -34.39 -5.47 -29.56
C SER A 469 -34.51 -4.55 -28.35
N ILE A 470 -34.46 -3.23 -28.55
CA ILE A 470 -34.54 -2.26 -27.44
C ILE A 470 -35.91 -2.33 -26.74
N THR A 471 -37.00 -2.42 -27.51
CA THR A 471 -38.35 -2.62 -26.94
C THR A 471 -38.41 -3.93 -26.17
N THR A 472 -37.85 -5.02 -26.72
CA THR A 472 -37.84 -6.33 -26.04
C THR A 472 -37.12 -6.25 -24.70
N ASP A 473 -35.92 -5.66 -24.64
CA ASP A 473 -35.12 -5.59 -23.42
C ASP A 473 -35.79 -4.73 -22.34
N VAL A 474 -36.14 -3.48 -22.66
CA VAL A 474 -36.75 -2.53 -21.72
C VAL A 474 -38.13 -2.99 -21.26
N TYR A 475 -38.95 -3.53 -22.16
CA TYR A 475 -40.29 -4.02 -21.82
C TYR A 475 -40.24 -5.34 -21.03
N THR A 476 -39.26 -6.22 -21.30
CA THR A 476 -39.01 -7.41 -20.46
C THR A 476 -38.67 -7.01 -19.03
N GLN A 477 -37.75 -6.06 -18.84
CA GLN A 477 -37.37 -5.57 -17.50
C GLN A 477 -38.56 -4.92 -16.78
N PHE A 478 -39.31 -4.06 -17.48
CA PHE A 478 -40.54 -3.44 -16.97
C PHE A 478 -41.58 -4.46 -16.52
N LEU A 479 -41.87 -5.46 -17.36
CA LEU A 479 -42.88 -6.47 -17.07
C LEU A 479 -42.47 -7.40 -15.92
N ALA A 480 -41.19 -7.78 -15.82
CA ALA A 480 -40.68 -8.54 -14.68
C ALA A 480 -40.78 -7.74 -13.36
N LEU A 481 -40.51 -6.43 -13.41
CA LEU A 481 -40.71 -5.53 -12.27
C LEU A 481 -42.16 -5.41 -11.85
N ALA A 482 -43.08 -5.27 -12.81
CA ALA A 482 -44.52 -5.28 -12.53
C ALA A 482 -44.96 -6.64 -11.95
N ALA A 483 -44.49 -7.75 -12.53
CA ALA A 483 -44.77 -9.11 -12.08
C ALA A 483 -44.39 -9.32 -10.60
N LYS A 484 -43.27 -8.76 -10.15
CA LYS A 484 -42.82 -8.85 -8.73
C LYS A 484 -43.82 -8.30 -7.74
N SER A 485 -44.58 -7.29 -8.16
CA SER A 485 -45.55 -6.60 -7.31
C SER A 485 -46.98 -7.10 -7.51
N VAL A 486 -47.33 -7.60 -8.70
CA VAL A 486 -48.70 -7.98 -9.08
C VAL A 486 -48.95 -9.49 -8.96
N TYR A 487 -47.97 -10.34 -9.28
CA TYR A 487 -48.13 -11.81 -9.29
C TYR A 487 -47.46 -12.51 -8.10
N PHE A 488 -46.97 -11.76 -7.10
CA PHE A 488 -46.44 -12.31 -5.85
C PHE A 488 -47.08 -11.64 -4.63
N VAL A 489 -47.83 -12.41 -3.85
CA VAL A 489 -48.50 -11.98 -2.60
C VAL A 489 -47.66 -12.34 -1.37
N PRO A 490 -47.73 -11.57 -0.26
CA PRO A 490 -47.04 -11.91 0.98
C PRO A 490 -47.53 -13.24 1.56
N GLN A 491 -46.62 -14.19 1.75
CA GLN A 491 -46.88 -15.45 2.47
C GLN A 491 -45.55 -16.08 2.90
N ASP A 492 -45.39 -16.30 4.20
CA ASP A 492 -44.21 -16.94 4.77
C ASP A 492 -44.25 -18.47 4.55
N THR A 493 -43.24 -19.00 3.86
CA THR A 493 -43.07 -20.45 3.63
C THR A 493 -41.60 -20.85 3.80
N PRO A 494 -41.28 -21.90 4.59
CA PRO A 494 -39.91 -22.33 4.79
C PRO A 494 -39.37 -23.04 3.53
N LEU A 495 -38.21 -22.59 3.04
CA LEU A 495 -37.48 -23.20 1.93
C LEU A 495 -36.16 -23.81 2.43
N ASN A 496 -35.77 -24.94 1.84
CA ASN A 496 -34.43 -25.47 1.99
C ASN A 496 -33.52 -24.82 0.94
N ALA A 497 -32.40 -24.28 1.38
CA ALA A 497 -31.40 -23.63 0.53
C ALA A 497 -29.99 -24.20 0.81
N GLU A 498 -29.09 -24.02 -0.14
CA GLU A 498 -27.68 -24.41 -0.05
C GLU A 498 -26.81 -23.15 -0.15
N VAL A 499 -26.13 -22.81 0.94
CA VAL A 499 -25.11 -21.75 0.95
C VAL A 499 -23.82 -22.35 0.41
N VAL A 500 -23.45 -21.96 -0.81
CA VAL A 500 -22.16 -22.26 -1.42
C VAL A 500 -21.18 -21.15 -1.04
N SER A 501 -20.46 -21.38 0.05
CA SER A 501 -19.44 -20.45 0.56
C SER A 501 -18.07 -20.73 -0.08
N ILE A 502 -17.34 -19.68 -0.46
CA ILE A 502 -15.95 -19.84 -0.92
C ILE A 502 -15.02 -19.87 0.29
N ASN A 503 -14.71 -21.08 0.77
CA ASN A 503 -13.79 -21.26 1.88
C ASN A 503 -12.34 -21.28 1.38
N THR A 504 -11.60 -20.22 1.72
CA THR A 504 -10.16 -20.13 1.46
C THR A 504 -9.40 -21.16 2.28
N ARG A 505 -8.67 -22.06 1.62
CA ARG A 505 -7.74 -23.01 2.26
C ARG A 505 -6.31 -22.72 1.86
N LEU A 506 -5.39 -22.86 2.81
CA LEU A 506 -3.96 -22.74 2.58
C LEU A 506 -3.43 -24.10 2.15
N LEU A 507 -3.19 -24.26 0.85
CA LEU A 507 -2.56 -25.44 0.27
C LEU A 507 -1.05 -25.24 0.23
N ILE A 508 -0.29 -26.27 0.61
CA ILE A 508 1.13 -26.37 0.27
C ILE A 508 1.24 -26.94 -1.15
N ASN A 509 1.84 -26.21 -2.07
CA ASN A 509 2.03 -26.65 -3.45
C ASN A 509 3.19 -27.67 -3.51
N ASN A 510 2.89 -28.85 -4.06
CA ASN A 510 3.77 -30.02 -4.04
C ASN A 510 5.13 -29.76 -4.71
N LEU A 511 5.15 -29.08 -5.86
CA LEU A 511 6.39 -28.88 -6.63
C LEU A 511 7.42 -28.01 -5.88
N PRO A 512 7.12 -26.75 -5.49
CA PRO A 512 8.03 -25.94 -4.69
C PRO A 512 8.24 -26.51 -3.28
N GLY A 513 7.25 -27.18 -2.69
CA GLY A 513 7.37 -27.85 -1.40
C GLY A 513 8.46 -28.93 -1.39
N HIS A 514 8.35 -29.92 -2.28
CA HIS A 514 9.35 -31.00 -2.40
C HIS A 514 10.72 -30.46 -2.84
N ALA A 515 10.76 -29.48 -3.76
CA ALA A 515 12.01 -28.85 -4.16
C ALA A 515 12.70 -28.15 -2.98
N LEU A 516 11.94 -27.41 -2.16
CA LEU A 516 12.45 -26.74 -0.97
C LEU A 516 12.93 -27.73 0.09
N ALA A 517 12.17 -28.81 0.34
CA ALA A 517 12.56 -29.87 1.27
C ALA A 517 13.86 -30.56 0.83
N LEU A 518 13.97 -30.92 -0.45
CA LEU A 518 15.17 -31.54 -1.02
C LEU A 518 16.41 -30.63 -0.88
N LEU A 519 16.28 -29.33 -1.19
CA LEU A 519 17.39 -28.38 -1.06
C LEU A 519 17.77 -28.14 0.41
N LEU A 520 16.81 -28.01 1.32
CA LEU A 520 17.07 -27.89 2.77
C LEU A 520 17.78 -29.13 3.32
N PHE A 521 17.34 -30.33 2.92
CA PHE A 521 17.98 -31.60 3.29
C PHE A 521 19.41 -31.68 2.75
N PHE A 522 19.63 -31.32 1.48
CA PHE A 522 20.94 -31.31 0.84
C PHE A 522 21.91 -30.34 1.54
N ILE A 523 21.51 -29.08 1.75
CA ILE A 523 22.32 -28.07 2.46
C ILE A 523 22.63 -28.53 3.89
N GLY A 524 21.63 -29.05 4.61
CA GLY A 524 21.80 -29.53 5.97
C GLY A 524 22.78 -30.72 6.05
N PHE A 525 22.63 -31.71 5.18
CA PHE A 525 23.50 -32.89 5.09
C PHE A 525 24.94 -32.49 4.77
N VAL A 526 25.15 -31.76 3.67
CA VAL A 526 26.49 -31.29 3.26
C VAL A 526 27.11 -30.38 4.32
N GLY A 527 26.34 -29.46 4.92
CA GLY A 527 26.77 -28.56 5.98
C GLY A 527 27.29 -29.29 7.22
N ILE A 528 26.66 -30.39 7.65
CA ILE A 528 27.17 -31.22 8.75
C ILE A 528 28.57 -31.75 8.43
N PHE A 529 28.77 -32.36 7.26
CA PHE A 529 30.08 -32.89 6.86
C PHE A 529 31.12 -31.78 6.72
N LEU A 530 30.77 -30.65 6.11
CA LEU A 530 31.68 -29.50 5.97
C LEU A 530 32.13 -28.95 7.31
N HIS A 531 31.23 -28.74 8.26
CA HIS A 531 31.60 -28.22 9.58
C HIS A 531 32.38 -29.24 10.41
N ILE A 532 32.16 -30.56 10.24
CA ILE A 532 33.02 -31.59 10.83
C ILE A 532 34.44 -31.55 10.23
N ILE A 533 34.57 -31.48 8.90
CA ILE A 533 35.87 -31.40 8.22
C ILE A 533 36.60 -30.09 8.58
N ASN A 534 35.92 -28.96 8.53
CA ASN A 534 36.45 -27.65 8.92
C ASN A 534 36.86 -27.63 10.41
N ARG A 535 36.07 -28.26 11.31
CA ARG A 535 36.47 -28.45 12.72
C ARG A 535 37.76 -29.29 12.82
N ARG A 536 37.93 -30.36 12.03
CA ARG A 536 39.15 -31.17 12.01
C ARG A 536 40.35 -30.37 11.51
N GLN A 537 40.23 -29.70 10.34
CA GLN A 537 41.30 -28.90 9.75
C GLN A 537 41.77 -27.78 10.68
N ARG A 538 40.84 -27.09 11.35
CA ARG A 538 41.17 -26.02 12.29
C ARG A 538 41.79 -26.50 13.60
N ARG A 539 41.80 -27.80 13.95
CA ARG A 539 42.37 -28.25 15.25
C ARG A 539 43.82 -27.79 15.45
N GLY A 540 44.62 -27.74 14.39
CA GLY A 540 46.01 -27.27 14.43
C GLY A 540 46.23 -25.75 14.37
N LEU A 541 45.19 -24.96 14.04
CA LEU A 541 45.29 -23.50 13.92
C LEU A 541 45.10 -22.82 15.29
N TYR A 542 46.07 -22.02 15.72
CA TYR A 542 45.98 -21.18 16.91
C TYR A 542 45.93 -19.71 16.49
N LEU A 543 44.86 -19.01 16.87
CA LEU A 543 44.71 -17.57 16.73
C LEU A 543 44.40 -17.00 18.12
N SER A 544 45.16 -16.01 18.55
CA SER A 544 45.02 -15.32 19.84
C SER A 544 43.94 -14.23 19.82
N THR A 545 43.69 -13.66 18.64
CA THR A 545 42.80 -12.52 18.39
C THR A 545 41.87 -12.80 17.21
N PRO A 546 40.76 -12.07 17.06
CA PRO A 546 39.96 -12.11 15.84
C PRO A 546 40.79 -11.65 14.63
N PRO A 547 40.84 -12.41 13.53
CA PRO A 547 41.50 -11.95 12.30
C PRO A 547 40.82 -10.69 11.75
N GLY A 548 41.46 -10.01 10.79
CA GLY A 548 40.89 -8.84 10.09
C GLY A 548 40.85 -7.53 10.89
N THR A 549 41.16 -7.52 12.20
CA THR A 549 41.39 -6.26 12.92
C THR A 549 42.83 -5.79 12.74
N ILE A 550 43.06 -4.49 12.61
CA ILE A 550 44.42 -3.92 12.43
C ILE A 550 45.36 -4.40 13.55
N ALA A 551 44.90 -4.37 14.80
CA ALA A 551 45.65 -4.85 15.95
C ALA A 551 46.01 -6.34 15.87
N ALA A 552 45.11 -7.20 15.37
CA ALA A 552 45.40 -8.61 15.16
C ALA A 552 46.40 -8.82 14.01
N THR A 553 46.25 -8.10 12.91
CA THR A 553 47.19 -8.17 11.77
C THR A 553 48.59 -7.77 12.24
N VAL A 554 48.74 -6.59 12.84
CA VAL A 554 50.03 -6.10 13.38
C VAL A 554 50.63 -7.07 14.41
N ALA A 555 49.82 -7.64 15.30
CA ALA A 555 50.31 -8.63 16.26
C ALA A 555 50.77 -9.93 15.59
N MET A 556 50.03 -10.44 14.59
CA MET A 556 50.37 -11.66 13.87
C MET A 556 51.56 -11.49 12.91
N THR A 557 51.78 -10.29 12.36
CA THR A 557 52.92 -9.99 11.48
C THR A 557 54.12 -9.37 12.20
N SER A 558 53.99 -9.06 13.50
CA SER A 558 55.15 -8.64 14.30
C SER A 558 56.24 -9.72 14.25
N HIS A 559 57.49 -9.30 14.04
CA HIS A 559 58.68 -10.16 13.94
C HIS A 559 58.79 -11.07 12.70
N SER A 560 57.87 -10.97 11.72
CA SER A 560 57.86 -11.78 10.50
C SER A 560 58.88 -11.38 9.43
N GLY A 561 59.52 -10.21 9.56
CA GLY A 561 60.45 -9.61 8.60
C GLY A 561 59.81 -9.09 7.29
N PHE A 562 58.78 -9.77 6.75
CA PHE A 562 58.21 -9.39 5.45
C PHE A 562 57.47 -8.05 5.45
N GLY A 563 57.08 -7.53 6.62
CA GLY A 563 56.44 -6.21 6.74
C GLY A 563 57.35 -5.07 6.28
N GLU A 564 58.68 -5.24 6.36
CA GLU A 564 59.68 -4.26 5.90
C GLU A 564 59.79 -4.19 4.37
N LEU A 565 59.22 -5.16 3.64
CA LEU A 565 59.21 -5.21 2.18
C LEU A 565 58.01 -4.43 1.58
N LEU A 566 57.02 -4.10 2.40
CA LEU A 566 55.73 -3.55 1.95
C LEU A 566 55.64 -2.05 2.26
N TRP A 567 55.24 -1.27 1.27
CA TRP A 567 55.03 0.17 1.40
C TRP A 567 53.54 0.50 1.36
N PRO A 568 53.08 1.55 2.06
CA PRO A 568 51.66 1.98 2.02
C PRO A 568 51.16 2.37 0.62
N SER A 569 52.06 2.62 -0.31
CA SER A 569 51.81 2.98 -1.72
C SER A 569 51.92 1.79 -2.69
N ASP A 570 52.07 0.55 -2.21
CA ASP A 570 52.15 -0.63 -3.07
C ASP A 570 50.75 -1.07 -3.55
N ASP A 571 50.51 -0.98 -4.86
CA ASP A 571 49.34 -1.58 -5.52
C ASP A 571 49.32 -3.11 -5.40
N GLU A 572 48.14 -3.73 -5.55
CA GLU A 572 47.94 -5.19 -5.47
C GLU A 572 48.92 -6.01 -6.33
N LYS A 573 49.25 -5.54 -7.54
CA LYS A 573 50.23 -6.18 -8.43
C LYS A 573 51.67 -6.08 -7.93
N LEU A 574 52.03 -4.97 -7.27
CA LEU A 574 53.34 -4.79 -6.64
C LEU A 574 53.45 -5.65 -5.38
N LEU A 575 52.39 -5.74 -4.59
CA LEU A 575 52.27 -6.68 -3.46
C LEU A 575 52.42 -8.13 -3.93
N GLU A 576 51.71 -8.54 -5.00
CA GLU A 576 51.84 -9.87 -5.60
C GLU A 576 53.28 -10.16 -6.05
N THR A 577 53.89 -9.22 -6.77
CA THR A 577 55.27 -9.36 -7.26
C THR A 577 56.27 -9.50 -6.11
N LYS A 578 56.21 -8.61 -5.10
CA LYS A 578 57.10 -8.61 -3.94
C LYS A 578 56.96 -9.86 -3.05
N LEU A 579 55.74 -10.39 -2.91
CA LEU A 579 55.46 -11.55 -2.05
C LEU A 579 55.56 -12.90 -2.79
N SER A 580 55.59 -12.92 -4.13
CA SER A 580 55.64 -14.15 -4.95
C SER A 580 56.77 -15.13 -4.59
N GLY A 581 57.94 -14.58 -4.25
CA GLY A 581 59.14 -15.31 -3.84
C GLY A 581 59.13 -15.82 -2.40
N LEU A 582 58.09 -15.53 -1.62
CA LEU A 582 57.96 -15.94 -0.22
C LEU A 582 56.98 -17.10 -0.04
N ARG A 583 57.11 -17.78 1.10
CA ARG A 583 56.26 -18.88 1.54
C ARG A 583 55.82 -18.63 2.98
N PHE A 584 54.50 -18.64 3.18
CA PHE A 584 53.89 -18.25 4.43
C PHE A 584 53.50 -19.46 5.26
N GLY A 585 53.74 -19.36 6.56
CA GLY A 585 53.30 -20.32 7.56
C GLY A 585 52.76 -19.59 8.79
N ILE A 586 52.02 -20.29 9.64
CA ILE A 586 51.76 -19.85 11.01
C ILE A 586 52.61 -20.71 11.94
N ASP A 587 53.48 -20.08 12.73
CA ASP A 587 54.19 -20.79 13.79
C ASP A 587 53.17 -21.30 14.83
N ARG A 588 53.30 -22.58 15.16
CA ARG A 588 52.40 -23.28 16.08
C ARG A 588 52.62 -22.90 17.54
N GLN A 589 53.76 -22.28 17.89
CA GLN A 589 54.06 -21.88 19.27
C GLN A 589 53.51 -20.47 19.57
N THR A 590 53.81 -19.50 18.71
CA THR A 590 53.50 -18.08 18.89
C THR A 590 52.16 -17.68 18.25
N GLY A 591 51.74 -18.35 17.18
CA GLY A 591 50.65 -17.91 16.31
C GLY A 591 51.02 -16.78 15.35
N ALA A 592 52.30 -16.40 15.27
CA ALA A 592 52.81 -15.41 14.32
C ALA A 592 52.84 -15.98 12.89
N ILE A 593 52.67 -15.11 11.89
CA ILE A 593 52.84 -15.42 10.48
C ILE A 593 54.32 -15.35 10.14
N VAL A 594 54.92 -16.49 9.82
CA VAL A 594 56.31 -16.61 9.39
C VAL A 594 56.37 -16.56 7.87
N ALA A 595 57.27 -15.76 7.32
CA ALA A 595 57.63 -15.78 5.90
C ALA A 595 59.01 -16.42 5.73
N SER A 596 59.08 -17.53 5.01
CA SER A 596 60.33 -18.14 4.57
C SER A 596 60.57 -17.82 3.09
N PRO A 597 61.81 -17.61 2.62
CA PRO A 597 62.08 -17.56 1.19
C PRO A 597 61.64 -18.89 0.56
N ALA A 598 61.00 -18.83 -0.61
CA ALA A 598 60.70 -20.04 -1.37
C ALA A 598 62.02 -20.81 -1.59
N PRO A 599 62.05 -22.13 -1.36
CA PRO A 599 63.25 -22.91 -1.64
C PRO A 599 63.57 -22.72 -3.12
N ARG A 600 64.70 -22.07 -3.40
CA ARG A 600 65.21 -21.95 -4.76
C ARG A 600 65.28 -23.37 -5.30
N MET A 601 64.52 -23.65 -6.37
CA MET A 601 64.81 -24.83 -7.17
C MET A 601 66.26 -24.66 -7.61
N ALA A 602 67.13 -25.51 -7.06
CA ALA A 602 68.51 -25.55 -7.50
C ALA A 602 68.45 -25.96 -8.97
N ASP A 603 68.83 -25.03 -9.84
CA ASP A 603 68.83 -25.25 -11.27
C ASP A 603 69.75 -26.45 -11.55
N ASP A 604 69.21 -27.44 -12.24
CA ASP A 604 69.74 -28.81 -12.25
C ASP A 604 71.00 -28.85 -13.15
N GLY A 605 72.17 -28.46 -12.60
CA GLY A 605 73.31 -28.24 -13.49
C GLY A 605 74.63 -27.68 -12.97
N GLN A 606 75.05 -27.90 -11.71
CA GLN A 606 76.50 -28.05 -11.45
C GLN A 606 76.84 -28.73 -10.12
N VAL A 607 77.58 -29.83 -10.23
CA VAL A 607 78.23 -30.51 -9.09
C VAL A 607 79.41 -29.67 -8.62
N LEU A 608 79.37 -29.20 -7.38
CA LEU A 608 80.56 -28.70 -6.69
C LEU A 608 80.59 -29.22 -5.26
N VAL A 609 81.55 -30.11 -5.01
CA VAL A 609 81.81 -30.75 -3.72
C VAL A 609 82.32 -29.70 -2.74
N GLY A 610 81.59 -29.51 -1.64
CA GLY A 610 81.89 -28.54 -0.59
C GLY A 610 81.53 -29.11 0.79
N GLU A 611 82.33 -30.07 1.25
CA GLU A 611 82.11 -30.75 2.52
C GLU A 611 82.43 -29.84 3.72
N THR A 612 81.49 -29.64 4.64
CA THR A 612 81.84 -29.26 6.03
C THR A 612 80.80 -29.76 7.03
N ARG A 613 81.18 -30.81 7.78
CA ARG A 613 80.39 -31.39 8.88
C ARG A 613 80.64 -30.65 10.19
N MET A 614 79.60 -30.11 10.81
CA MET A 614 79.33 -30.18 12.26
C MET A 614 77.80 -30.09 12.47
N GLY A 615 77.14 -30.83 13.37
CA GLY A 615 77.67 -31.82 14.29
C GLY A 615 76.99 -31.89 15.67
N MET A 616 75.65 -31.90 15.77
CA MET A 616 74.93 -32.26 17.02
C MET A 616 73.65 -33.06 16.72
N ALA A 617 73.16 -33.84 17.71
CA ALA A 617 72.46 -35.09 17.45
C ALA A 617 71.18 -35.36 18.28
N ARG A 618 70.32 -36.24 17.72
CA ARG A 618 69.22 -37.03 18.33
C ARG A 618 67.95 -36.27 18.80
N PRO A 619 66.81 -36.99 19.03
CA PRO A 619 66.50 -38.41 18.76
C PRO A 619 65.31 -38.61 17.77
N PRO A 620 65.01 -39.85 17.34
CA PRO A 620 63.93 -40.13 16.39
C PRO A 620 62.56 -40.32 17.08
N PHE A 621 61.49 -39.92 16.40
CA PHE A 621 60.14 -40.43 16.65
C PHE A 621 59.50 -40.88 15.33
N SER A 622 58.96 -42.10 15.32
CA SER A 622 58.28 -42.65 14.15
C SER A 622 56.84 -42.16 14.08
N ALA A 623 56.36 -41.89 12.86
CA ALA A 623 54.94 -41.76 12.55
C ALA A 623 54.73 -42.24 11.11
N GLY A 624 54.01 -43.35 10.95
CA GLY A 624 53.76 -43.95 9.64
C GLY A 624 52.85 -43.07 8.77
N SER A 625 53.32 -42.73 7.57
CA SER A 625 52.52 -42.07 6.54
C SER A 625 51.84 -43.14 5.66
N SER A 626 50.62 -43.53 6.00
CA SER A 626 49.78 -44.34 5.10
C SER A 626 49.25 -43.46 3.96
N SER A 627 49.88 -43.56 2.80
CA SER A 627 49.33 -43.01 1.56
C SER A 627 48.07 -43.77 1.17
N TYR A 628 46.91 -43.10 1.24
CA TYR A 628 45.68 -43.59 0.61
C TYR A 628 45.50 -42.93 -0.75
N GLU A 629 46.06 -43.57 -1.77
CA GLU A 629 45.87 -43.22 -3.19
C GLU A 629 44.46 -43.63 -3.64
N MET A 630 43.49 -42.72 -3.58
CA MET A 630 42.17 -42.95 -4.22
C MET A 630 42.28 -42.76 -5.73
N LYS A 631 42.60 -43.87 -6.43
CA LYS A 631 42.43 -44.00 -7.88
C LYS A 631 40.95 -43.96 -8.26
N PHE A 632 40.52 -42.91 -8.95
CA PHE A 632 39.29 -42.94 -9.74
C PHE A 632 39.63 -43.29 -11.19
N ARG A 633 39.05 -44.38 -11.70
CA ARG A 633 39.08 -44.70 -13.14
C ARG A 633 38.08 -43.79 -13.88
N PRO A 634 38.36 -43.38 -15.12
CA PRO A 634 37.35 -42.73 -15.96
C PRO A 634 36.26 -43.75 -16.34
N PHE A 635 35.00 -43.32 -16.29
CA PHE A 635 33.91 -44.08 -16.89
C PHE A 635 33.76 -43.66 -18.36
N SER A 636 33.86 -44.62 -19.26
CA SER A 636 33.57 -44.48 -20.68
C SER A 636 32.06 -44.43 -20.91
N THR A 637 31.60 -43.46 -21.69
CA THR A 637 30.25 -43.48 -22.28
C THR A 637 30.33 -44.13 -23.65
N GLU A 638 29.93 -45.40 -23.74
CA GLU A 638 29.61 -46.04 -25.02
C GLU A 638 28.28 -45.51 -25.56
N SER A 639 28.17 -45.42 -26.89
CA SER A 639 26.98 -44.93 -27.59
C SER A 639 26.56 -45.90 -28.69
N THR A 640 25.32 -46.40 -28.64
CA THR A 640 24.70 -47.09 -29.78
C THR A 640 23.17 -46.95 -29.74
N THR A 641 22.64 -46.18 -30.70
CA THR A 641 21.51 -46.47 -31.64
C THR A 641 20.47 -47.51 -31.20
N VAL A 642 19.13 -47.38 -31.35
CA VAL A 642 18.23 -46.94 -32.45
C VAL A 642 16.82 -46.72 -31.79
N GLY A 643 15.86 -45.90 -32.23
CA GLY A 643 15.71 -44.96 -33.35
C GLY A 643 14.21 -44.57 -33.55
N THR A 644 13.92 -43.76 -34.59
CA THR A 644 12.58 -43.46 -35.21
C THR A 644 11.42 -42.92 -34.32
N GLY A 645 10.72 -41.84 -34.70
CA GLY A 645 10.85 -40.97 -35.87
C GLY A 645 9.77 -39.85 -35.92
N GLU A 646 9.82 -39.04 -36.99
CA GLU A 646 8.80 -38.07 -37.47
C GLU A 646 8.45 -36.86 -36.56
N GLY A 647 8.37 -35.62 -37.05
CA GLY A 647 8.70 -35.08 -38.38
C GLY A 647 8.42 -33.57 -38.49
N MET A 648 9.17 -32.87 -39.36
CA MET A 648 8.95 -31.52 -39.96
C MET A 648 8.59 -30.31 -39.07
N GLY A 649 9.23 -29.14 -39.20
CA GLY A 649 10.38 -28.76 -40.04
C GLY A 649 10.61 -27.24 -40.09
N GLN A 650 11.87 -26.84 -40.40
CA GLN A 650 12.35 -25.57 -41.01
C GLN A 650 11.87 -24.21 -40.41
N GLY A 651 12.70 -23.17 -40.21
CA GLY A 651 14.09 -22.86 -40.54
C GLY A 651 14.20 -21.31 -40.65
N GLY A 652 15.32 -20.62 -40.40
CA GLY A 652 16.64 -21.02 -39.91
C GLY A 652 17.46 -19.78 -39.49
N ARG A 653 18.75 -20.00 -39.15
CA ARG A 653 19.96 -19.24 -39.57
C ARG A 653 19.81 -17.77 -40.06
N ASP A 654 20.66 -16.80 -39.68
CA ASP A 654 22.11 -16.87 -39.43
C ASP A 654 22.69 -15.83 -38.42
N GLU A 655 23.90 -16.15 -37.94
CA GLU A 655 25.09 -15.30 -37.64
C GLU A 655 25.00 -13.85 -37.10
N ALA A 656 25.65 -13.60 -35.95
CA ALA A 656 26.82 -12.71 -35.83
C ALA A 656 27.47 -12.78 -34.43
N LEU A 657 28.80 -12.64 -34.35
CA LEU A 657 29.62 -12.70 -33.12
C LEU A 657 30.60 -11.51 -33.06
N GLU A 658 31.01 -11.12 -31.84
CA GLU A 658 32.14 -10.21 -31.50
C GLU A 658 32.10 -8.69 -31.82
N SER A 659 32.16 -7.88 -30.75
CA SER A 659 32.96 -6.64 -30.60
C SER A 659 32.67 -6.05 -29.20
N LEU A 660 33.50 -6.16 -28.15
CA LEU A 660 34.82 -5.56 -27.84
C LEU A 660 34.86 -4.04 -27.56
N LEU A 661 34.72 -3.72 -26.26
CA LEU A 661 35.48 -2.73 -25.44
C LEU A 661 35.64 -1.26 -25.90
N GLY A 662 35.22 -0.35 -24.99
CA GLY A 662 35.52 1.09 -25.01
C GLY A 662 34.22 1.92 -24.87
N HIS A 663 34.12 2.99 -24.08
CA HIS A 663 35.13 3.78 -23.37
C HIS A 663 34.58 4.30 -22.02
N ARG A 664 35.47 4.74 -21.13
CA ARG A 664 35.16 5.16 -19.74
C ARG A 664 35.27 6.68 -19.64
N HIS A 665 34.30 7.35 -19.00
CA HIS A 665 34.55 8.65 -18.38
C HIS A 665 33.77 8.80 -17.06
N ASN A 666 34.49 9.24 -16.03
CA ASN A 666 33.94 9.46 -14.69
C ASN A 666 33.28 10.84 -14.61
N ASN A 667 32.29 10.98 -13.71
CA ASN A 667 32.20 12.12 -12.81
C ASN A 667 31.40 11.74 -11.55
N GLN A 668 32.10 11.41 -10.47
CA GLN A 668 31.54 11.27 -9.13
C GLN A 668 31.97 12.46 -8.29
N GLY A 669 31.01 13.26 -7.81
CA GLY A 669 31.23 14.17 -6.69
C GLY A 669 31.17 13.38 -5.38
N SER A 670 32.32 13.16 -4.76
CA SER A 670 32.41 12.52 -3.43
C SER A 670 32.11 13.55 -2.34
N LEU A 671 31.20 13.22 -1.42
CA LEU A 671 31.03 13.91 -0.13
C LEU A 671 31.19 12.89 0.99
N ASP A 672 32.14 13.16 1.89
CA ASP A 672 32.67 12.17 2.83
C ASP A 672 31.66 11.67 3.88
N LEU A 673 31.47 10.35 3.93
CA LEU A 673 30.65 9.66 4.92
C LEU A 673 31.49 8.99 6.03
N ALA A 674 32.63 9.58 6.40
CA ALA A 674 33.60 9.00 7.34
C ALA A 674 33.62 9.64 8.74
N ALA A 675 32.72 10.59 9.03
CA ALA A 675 32.74 11.37 10.29
C ALA A 675 31.75 10.89 11.38
N PHE A 676 30.90 9.89 11.11
CA PHE A 676 29.70 9.63 11.93
C PHE A 676 29.90 8.64 13.11
N GLU A 677 30.88 7.73 13.06
CA GLU A 677 31.04 6.70 14.11
C GLU A 677 31.71 7.20 15.41
N ALA A 678 32.47 8.31 15.36
CA ALA A 678 33.09 8.88 16.56
C ALA A 678 32.12 9.71 17.44
N ALA A 679 30.93 10.06 16.95
CA ALA A 679 30.00 10.98 17.61
C ALA A 679 28.98 10.30 18.57
N SER A 680 28.90 8.97 18.57
CA SER A 680 27.82 8.21 19.26
C SER A 680 27.83 8.30 20.80
N ALA A 681 28.83 8.96 21.40
CA ALA A 681 28.90 9.24 22.84
C ALA A 681 28.27 10.58 23.27
N SER A 682 27.82 11.46 22.34
CA SER A 682 27.42 12.85 22.69
C SER A 682 26.18 13.42 21.98
N ALA A 683 25.27 12.59 21.48
CA ALA A 683 24.04 13.07 20.80
C ALA A 683 22.81 13.17 21.73
N SER A 684 22.11 14.30 21.66
CA SER A 684 20.92 14.65 22.44
C SER A 684 19.64 13.97 21.94
N THR A 685 18.91 13.30 22.82
CA THR A 685 17.54 12.80 22.55
C THR A 685 16.50 13.70 23.23
N SER A 686 15.80 14.51 22.43
CA SER A 686 14.76 15.46 22.88
C SER A 686 13.33 14.93 22.76
N THR A 687 13.13 13.85 21.99
CA THR A 687 11.82 13.25 21.70
C THR A 687 11.70 11.90 22.40
N LEU A 688 10.57 11.66 23.07
CA LEU A 688 10.26 10.40 23.72
C LEU A 688 8.91 9.84 23.26
N VAL A 689 8.89 8.54 22.95
CA VAL A 689 7.68 7.79 22.63
C VAL A 689 7.39 6.78 23.75
N VAL A 690 6.26 6.94 24.43
CA VAL A 690 5.74 5.95 25.39
C VAL A 690 4.79 5.03 24.65
N SER A 691 5.31 3.87 24.26
CA SER A 691 4.61 2.81 23.52
C SER A 691 4.70 1.49 24.29
N PRO A 692 3.67 0.62 24.26
CA PRO A 692 3.59 -0.62 25.03
C PRO A 692 4.85 -1.51 25.05
N ARG A 693 5.63 -1.55 23.96
CA ARG A 693 6.79 -2.45 23.83
C ARG A 693 8.06 -1.99 24.52
N ALA A 694 8.11 -0.77 25.03
CA ALA A 694 9.27 -0.30 25.75
C ALA A 694 9.24 -0.87 27.18
N GLU A 695 10.02 -1.93 27.45
CA GLU A 695 10.02 -2.64 28.75
C GLU A 695 10.49 -1.77 29.96
N TYR A 696 11.05 -0.57 29.76
CA TYR A 696 11.72 0.22 30.82
C TYR A 696 11.61 1.78 30.82
N PRO A 697 10.79 2.49 30.00
CA PRO A 697 10.86 3.95 29.94
C PRO A 697 10.35 4.71 31.18
N PRO A 698 9.32 4.29 31.97
CA PRO A 698 8.86 5.12 33.08
C PRO A 698 9.97 5.31 34.13
N LEU A 699 10.72 4.25 34.43
CA LEU A 699 11.86 4.33 35.35
C LEU A 699 12.94 5.30 34.88
N ARG A 700 13.21 5.39 33.57
CA ARG A 700 14.21 6.32 33.04
C ARG A 700 13.75 7.77 33.12
N LEU A 701 12.45 8.04 33.03
CA LEU A 701 11.91 9.39 33.20
C LEU A 701 11.88 9.86 34.65
N LYS A 702 11.95 8.95 35.63
CA LYS A 702 12.12 9.33 37.05
C LYS A 702 13.54 9.84 37.36
N ASP A 703 14.50 9.69 36.44
CA ASP A 703 15.80 10.35 36.51
C ASP A 703 15.63 11.83 36.08
N PRO A 704 15.89 12.81 36.97
CA PRO A 704 15.71 14.22 36.66
C PRO A 704 16.59 14.71 35.50
N GLU A 705 17.75 14.09 35.26
CA GLU A 705 18.62 14.46 34.14
C GLU A 705 18.13 13.95 32.78
N VAL A 706 17.25 12.94 32.78
CA VAL A 706 16.51 12.51 31.59
C VAL A 706 15.24 13.34 31.44
N ALA A 707 14.48 13.57 32.51
CA ALA A 707 13.26 14.39 32.52
C ALA A 707 13.50 15.80 31.96
N LYS A 708 14.61 16.45 32.32
CA LYS A 708 15.03 17.76 31.78
C LYS A 708 15.30 17.76 30.27
N ARG A 709 15.54 16.62 29.63
CA ARG A 709 15.87 16.53 28.19
C ARG A 709 14.65 16.32 27.30
N VAL A 710 13.55 15.78 27.85
CA VAL A 710 12.32 15.52 27.10
C VAL A 710 11.62 16.85 26.80
N ARG A 711 11.50 17.18 25.51
CA ARG A 711 10.76 18.35 24.99
C ARG A 711 9.50 17.95 24.23
N ILE A 712 9.53 16.79 23.58
CA ILE A 712 8.41 16.23 22.81
C ILE A 712 8.05 14.86 23.39
N LEU A 713 6.78 14.66 23.72
CA LEU A 713 6.28 13.43 24.32
C LEU A 713 5.08 12.88 23.53
N HIS A 714 5.20 11.66 23.04
CA HIS A 714 4.10 10.91 22.42
C HIS A 714 3.59 9.84 23.38
N ILE A 715 2.27 9.80 23.62
CA ILE A 715 1.60 8.79 24.45
C ILE A 715 0.53 8.04 23.68
N TYR A 716 0.66 6.71 23.71
CA TYR A 716 -0.31 5.76 23.18
C TYR A 716 -0.82 4.91 24.36
N PRO A 717 -2.01 5.15 24.93
CA PRO A 717 -2.54 4.48 26.13
C PRO A 717 -2.90 2.99 25.91
N HIS A 718 -2.51 2.40 24.77
CA HIS A 718 -2.65 0.97 24.50
C HIS A 718 -1.91 0.09 25.53
N PHE A 719 -0.83 0.60 26.15
CA PHE A 719 -0.17 -0.10 27.26
C PHE A 719 -1.08 -0.29 28.49
N VAL A 720 -2.12 0.54 28.66
CA VAL A 720 -3.10 0.40 29.76
C VAL A 720 -3.96 -0.84 29.52
N LYS A 721 -4.36 -1.08 28.26
CA LYS A 721 -5.08 -2.30 27.90
C LYS A 721 -4.22 -3.55 28.10
N GLU A 722 -2.96 -3.54 27.65
CA GLU A 722 -2.04 -4.67 27.89
C GLU A 722 -1.84 -4.93 29.40
N ALA A 723 -1.82 -3.88 30.23
CA ALA A 723 -1.74 -4.02 31.69
C ALA A 723 -3.03 -4.63 32.28
N PHE A 724 -4.22 -4.20 31.85
CA PHE A 724 -5.50 -4.83 32.24
C PHE A 724 -5.56 -6.30 31.78
N ASP A 725 -5.36 -6.57 30.49
CA ASP A 725 -5.38 -7.92 29.92
C ASP A 725 -4.39 -8.88 30.63
N THR A 726 -3.26 -8.36 31.14
CA THR A 726 -2.26 -9.14 31.89
C THR A 726 -2.61 -9.33 33.37
N MET A 727 -3.30 -8.36 33.99
CA MET A 727 -3.64 -8.40 35.43
C MET A 727 -4.99 -9.08 35.71
N ASP A 728 -5.96 -8.95 34.81
CA ASP A 728 -7.29 -9.54 34.93
C ASP A 728 -7.37 -10.96 34.35
N ALA A 729 -6.31 -11.45 33.70
CA ALA A 729 -6.20 -12.83 33.26
C ALA A 729 -6.35 -13.80 34.47
N PRO A 730 -7.45 -14.56 34.57
CA PRO A 730 -7.67 -15.43 35.72
C PRO A 730 -6.56 -16.47 35.81
N SER A 731 -6.10 -16.78 37.02
CA SER A 731 -4.95 -17.65 37.28
C SER A 731 -5.18 -19.14 36.96
N SER A 732 -6.18 -19.45 36.13
CA SER A 732 -6.65 -20.77 35.72
C SER A 732 -6.01 -21.27 34.40
N GLN A 733 -4.97 -20.61 33.89
CA GLN A 733 -4.16 -21.18 32.81
C GLN A 733 -3.57 -22.52 33.25
N SER A 734 -3.67 -23.54 32.39
CA SER A 734 -3.33 -24.90 32.77
C SER A 734 -1.83 -25.05 33.09
N LEU A 735 -1.53 -26.00 33.97
CA LEU A 735 -0.17 -26.28 34.44
C LEU A 735 0.84 -26.49 33.30
N LEU A 736 0.39 -26.99 32.14
CA LEU A 736 1.19 -27.19 30.93
C LEU A 736 1.52 -25.88 30.19
N THR A 737 0.58 -24.93 30.07
CA THR A 737 0.86 -23.63 29.45
C THR A 737 1.81 -22.83 30.33
N LYS A 738 1.62 -22.91 31.65
CA LYS A 738 2.51 -22.30 32.64
C LYS A 738 3.93 -22.90 32.56
N LEU A 739 4.06 -24.23 32.53
CA LEU A 739 5.34 -24.92 32.32
C LEU A 739 6.03 -24.52 31.00
N ALA A 740 5.30 -24.40 29.90
CA ALA A 740 5.86 -24.00 28.61
C ALA A 740 6.38 -22.55 28.63
N CYS A 741 5.63 -21.64 29.24
CA CYS A 741 6.06 -20.24 29.44
C CYS A 741 7.24 -20.14 30.41
N ASP A 742 7.22 -20.88 31.53
CA ASP A 742 8.30 -20.91 32.51
C ASP A 742 9.58 -21.51 31.92
N LEU A 743 9.50 -22.55 31.08
CA LEU A 743 10.66 -23.11 30.38
C LEU A 743 11.23 -22.11 29.35
N ALA A 744 10.37 -21.41 28.62
CA ALA A 744 10.77 -20.36 27.66
C ALA A 744 11.32 -19.11 28.36
N ALA A 745 10.92 -18.84 29.61
CA ALA A 745 11.51 -17.85 30.49
C ALA A 745 12.87 -18.31 31.04
N LEU A 746 12.98 -19.57 31.48
CA LEU A 746 14.23 -20.17 31.99
C LEU A 746 15.35 -20.09 30.95
N VAL A 747 15.05 -20.44 29.69
CA VAL A 747 15.99 -20.35 28.55
C VAL A 747 16.35 -18.89 28.24
N ARG A 748 15.46 -17.93 28.51
CA ARG A 748 15.74 -16.49 28.37
C ARG A 748 16.62 -15.96 29.52
N ASP A 749 16.35 -16.34 30.76
CA ASP A 749 17.10 -15.89 31.93
C ASP A 749 18.47 -16.61 32.08
N GLN A 750 18.65 -17.79 31.48
CA GLN A 750 19.97 -18.43 31.35
C GLN A 750 20.96 -17.57 30.53
N LYS A 751 20.47 -16.66 29.66
CA LYS A 751 21.29 -15.63 28.99
C LYS A 751 21.63 -14.42 29.88
N ARG A 752 20.86 -14.15 30.94
CA ARG A 752 21.07 -13.02 31.87
C ARG A 752 22.01 -13.33 33.03
N LEU A 753 22.16 -14.61 33.39
CA LEU A 753 23.05 -15.07 34.48
C LEU A 753 24.54 -14.72 34.30
N ILE A 754 24.98 -14.32 33.11
CA ILE A 754 26.40 -13.97 32.82
C ILE A 754 26.68 -12.47 33.03
N PHE A 755 25.66 -11.60 33.14
CA PHE A 755 25.85 -10.16 33.38
C PHE A 755 25.16 -9.71 34.67
N HIS A 756 25.86 -9.93 35.80
CA HIS A 756 25.44 -9.46 37.12
C HIS A 756 25.53 -7.93 37.26
N LYS A 757 24.42 -7.25 36.98
CA LYS A 757 23.97 -6.09 37.77
C LYS A 757 22.50 -6.29 38.09
N GLN A 758 22.18 -6.39 39.40
CA GLN A 758 20.80 -6.45 39.87
C GLN A 758 20.04 -5.21 39.39
N LYS A 759 19.18 -5.36 38.38
CA LYS A 759 18.14 -4.39 38.07
C LYS A 759 16.88 -4.80 38.81
N THR A 760 16.49 -3.98 39.77
CA THR A 760 15.21 -4.07 40.48
C THR A 760 14.07 -3.94 39.48
N ARG A 761 13.42 -5.07 39.14
CA ARG A 761 12.13 -5.06 38.46
C ARG A 761 11.10 -4.49 39.44
N LEU A 762 10.60 -3.29 39.17
CA LEU A 762 9.41 -2.78 39.86
C LEU A 762 8.20 -3.59 39.41
N HIS A 763 7.74 -4.48 40.27
CA HIS A 763 6.44 -5.13 40.14
C HIS A 763 5.37 -4.16 40.65
N PHE A 764 4.67 -3.49 39.72
CA PHE A 764 3.40 -2.84 40.03
C PHE A 764 2.39 -3.94 40.41
N LYS A 765 1.76 -3.82 41.58
CA LYS A 765 0.83 -4.85 42.08
C LYS A 765 -0.55 -4.71 41.46
N THR A 766 -0.93 -3.49 41.08
CA THR A 766 -2.21 -3.15 40.47
C THR A 766 -2.02 -2.18 39.30
N CYS A 767 -3.02 -2.13 38.40
CA CYS A 767 -3.05 -1.16 37.32
C CYS A 767 -3.06 0.28 37.88
N ARG A 768 -3.74 0.50 39.02
CA ARG A 768 -3.74 1.77 39.76
C ARG A 768 -2.32 2.22 40.15
N ASP A 769 -1.47 1.32 40.64
CA ASP A 769 -0.08 1.67 41.00
C ASP A 769 0.73 2.12 39.78
N LEU A 770 0.53 1.46 38.63
CA LEU A 770 1.16 1.84 37.37
C LEU A 770 0.66 3.20 36.87
N MET A 771 -0.65 3.44 36.87
CA MET A 771 -1.23 4.72 36.46
C MET A 771 -0.75 5.85 37.39
N GLN A 772 -0.70 5.63 38.70
CA GLN A 772 -0.22 6.61 39.68
C GLN A 772 1.25 6.93 39.47
N ALA A 773 2.11 5.93 39.25
CA ALA A 773 3.52 6.14 38.96
C ALA A 773 3.72 6.89 37.63
N MET A 774 2.94 6.58 36.59
CA MET A 774 3.00 7.32 35.32
C MET A 774 2.50 8.75 35.47
N MET A 775 1.43 9.01 36.22
CA MET A 775 0.96 10.36 36.54
C MET A 775 2.03 11.16 37.28
N GLU A 776 2.68 10.56 38.29
CA GLU A 776 3.80 11.17 39.03
C GLU A 776 4.95 11.54 38.08
N ILE A 777 5.38 10.61 37.23
CA ILE A 777 6.47 10.82 36.26
C ILE A 777 6.14 11.92 35.25
N LEU A 778 4.94 11.87 34.65
CA LEU A 778 4.54 12.76 33.57
C LEU A 778 4.24 14.19 34.04
N SER A 779 3.82 14.37 35.29
CA SER A 779 3.61 15.69 35.90
C SER A 779 4.92 16.40 36.30
N HIS A 780 6.08 15.74 36.21
CA HIS A 780 7.38 16.28 36.60
C HIS A 780 8.38 16.37 35.42
N LEU A 781 7.90 16.64 34.21
CA LEU A 781 8.73 16.88 33.01
C LEU A 781 8.91 18.40 32.77
N PRO A 782 9.94 19.06 33.35
CA PRO A 782 9.98 20.52 33.47
C PRO A 782 10.15 21.26 32.14
N ASN A 783 10.68 20.59 31.11
CA ASN A 783 11.02 21.19 29.81
C ASN A 783 10.13 20.65 28.66
N LEU A 784 9.00 20.01 28.99
CA LEU A 784 8.08 19.49 27.99
C LEU A 784 7.34 20.64 27.29
N THR A 785 7.53 20.79 25.98
CA THR A 785 6.91 21.86 25.18
C THR A 785 5.83 21.33 24.24
N GLU A 786 5.93 20.08 23.79
CA GLU A 786 5.02 19.47 22.80
C GLU A 786 4.48 18.13 23.32
N TYR A 787 3.17 17.98 23.34
CA TYR A 787 2.51 16.79 23.87
C TYR A 787 1.51 16.19 22.87
N HIS A 788 1.78 14.97 22.43
CA HIS A 788 1.02 14.26 21.40
C HIS A 788 0.34 13.03 22.02
N VAL A 789 -0.98 12.92 21.84
CA VAL A 789 -1.82 11.85 22.40
C VAL A 789 -2.60 11.19 21.27
N LEU A 790 -2.58 9.85 21.22
CA LEU A 790 -3.46 9.07 20.34
C LEU A 790 -4.30 8.12 21.21
N TRP A 791 -5.58 8.44 21.41
CA TRP A 791 -6.54 7.71 22.25
C TRP A 791 -7.79 7.24 21.48
N SER A 792 -7.63 6.74 20.26
CA SER A 792 -8.70 6.02 19.52
C SER A 792 -8.66 4.49 19.72
N GLY A 793 -9.79 3.80 19.52
CA GLY A 793 -9.89 2.33 19.47
C GLY A 793 -9.82 1.56 20.79
N LEU A 794 -9.78 2.25 21.94
CA LEU A 794 -9.63 1.64 23.27
C LEU A 794 -10.94 1.58 24.06
N THR A 795 -11.88 0.78 23.57
CA THR A 795 -13.23 0.64 24.10
C THR A 795 -13.28 0.00 25.50
N SER A 796 -12.34 -0.91 25.81
CA SER A 796 -12.34 -1.71 27.04
C SER A 796 -11.61 -1.08 28.24
N ALA A 797 -10.88 0.03 28.06
CA ALA A 797 -10.01 0.59 29.10
C ALA A 797 -10.71 1.55 30.09
N GLY A 798 -11.98 1.90 29.82
CA GLY A 798 -12.76 2.85 30.62
C GLY A 798 -12.11 4.24 30.73
N SER A 799 -12.38 4.93 31.83
CA SER A 799 -11.85 6.28 32.10
C SER A 799 -10.40 6.29 32.61
N TYR A 800 -9.84 5.17 33.04
CA TYR A 800 -8.53 5.10 33.70
C TYR A 800 -7.36 5.74 32.92
N PRO A 801 -7.24 5.63 31.58
CA PRO A 801 -6.18 6.32 30.84
C PRO A 801 -6.22 7.84 30.96
N ALA A 802 -7.40 8.45 31.19
CA ALA A 802 -7.55 9.90 31.29
C ALA A 802 -6.68 10.51 32.39
N LEU A 803 -6.49 9.80 33.51
CA LEU A 803 -5.64 10.22 34.63
C LEU A 803 -4.16 10.37 34.24
N VAL A 804 -3.68 9.52 33.32
CA VAL A 804 -2.29 9.55 32.84
C VAL A 804 -2.15 10.57 31.71
N ILE A 805 -3.16 10.67 30.83
CA ILE A 805 -3.20 11.59 29.69
C ILE A 805 -3.32 13.06 30.12
N SER A 806 -4.09 13.34 31.17
CA SER A 806 -4.26 14.70 31.70
C SER A 806 -3.08 15.17 32.58
N ALA A 807 -2.16 14.29 32.99
CA ALA A 807 -1.08 14.63 33.90
C ALA A 807 -0.11 15.72 33.36
N PRO A 808 0.29 15.72 32.07
CA PRO A 808 1.09 16.79 31.48
C PRO A 808 0.38 18.14 31.34
N PHE A 809 -0.95 18.22 31.45
CA PHE A 809 -1.69 19.48 31.28
C PHE A 809 -1.46 20.51 32.40
N ARG A 810 -0.66 20.17 33.41
CA ARG A 810 -0.18 21.12 34.44
C ARG A 810 1.17 21.74 34.12
N LEU A 811 1.78 21.35 33.00
CA LEU A 811 3.08 21.85 32.53
C LEU A 811 2.91 23.01 31.55
N ASN A 812 4.00 23.71 31.28
CA ASN A 812 4.05 24.85 30.34
C ASN A 812 4.10 24.38 28.88
N LEU A 813 3.11 23.58 28.47
CA LEU A 813 2.96 23.07 27.11
C LEU A 813 2.72 24.22 26.13
N ARG A 814 3.45 24.22 25.01
CA ARG A 814 3.26 25.15 23.88
C ARG A 814 2.37 24.55 22.80
N CYS A 815 2.54 23.27 22.48
CA CYS A 815 1.77 22.55 21.47
C CYS A 815 1.10 21.31 22.08
N ILE A 816 -0.18 21.12 21.81
CA ILE A 816 -0.93 19.90 22.17
C ILE A 816 -1.54 19.33 20.90
N ARG A 817 -1.29 18.04 20.62
CA ARG A 817 -1.91 17.28 19.54
C ARG A 817 -2.73 16.13 20.11
N LEU A 818 -4.05 16.12 19.87
CA LEU A 818 -4.99 15.13 20.39
C LEU A 818 -5.69 14.40 19.24
N GLU A 819 -5.27 13.16 18.98
CA GLU A 819 -6.07 12.20 18.20
C GLU A 819 -6.94 11.41 19.19
N ILE A 820 -8.22 11.77 19.30
CA ILE A 820 -9.11 11.30 20.37
C ILE A 820 -10.51 10.99 19.82
N SER A 821 -11.11 9.89 20.30
CA SER A 821 -12.52 9.62 20.02
C SER A 821 -13.41 10.46 20.94
N LEU A 822 -14.47 11.05 20.40
CA LEU A 822 -15.26 12.07 21.07
C LEU A 822 -15.86 11.59 22.41
N GLU A 823 -16.20 10.30 22.52
CA GLU A 823 -16.74 9.68 23.74
C GLU A 823 -15.76 9.74 24.93
N LYS A 824 -14.48 10.02 24.68
CA LYS A 824 -13.42 10.06 25.70
C LYS A 824 -13.08 11.47 26.18
N VAL A 825 -13.59 12.49 25.49
CA VAL A 825 -13.40 13.91 25.87
C VAL A 825 -13.90 14.19 27.30
N PRO A 826 -15.08 13.72 27.76
CA PRO A 826 -15.51 13.93 29.14
C PRO A 826 -14.55 13.36 30.18
N TYR A 827 -14.02 12.15 29.95
CA TYR A 827 -13.07 11.53 30.89
C TYR A 827 -11.77 12.33 30.98
N MET A 828 -11.24 12.75 29.82
CA MET A 828 -10.03 13.60 29.77
C MET A 828 -10.21 14.91 30.54
N LEU A 829 -11.35 15.58 30.36
CA LEU A 829 -11.64 16.88 30.95
C LEU A 829 -12.07 16.80 32.42
N SER A 830 -12.67 15.70 32.86
CA SER A 830 -13.08 15.50 34.27
C SER A 830 -11.92 15.56 35.28
N HIS A 831 -10.68 15.40 34.81
CA HIS A 831 -9.46 15.49 35.61
C HIS A 831 -8.69 16.81 35.43
N HIS A 832 -9.22 17.73 34.62
CA HIS A 832 -8.58 18.99 34.27
C HIS A 832 -9.43 20.19 34.71
N SER A 833 -9.03 20.81 35.82
CA SER A 833 -9.73 21.97 36.42
C SER A 833 -8.92 23.28 36.42
N GLN A 834 -7.71 23.27 35.86
CA GLN A 834 -6.82 24.42 35.78
C GLN A 834 -6.73 24.91 34.33
N PRO A 835 -6.66 26.23 34.07
CA PRO A 835 -6.44 26.71 32.71
C PRO A 835 -5.07 26.28 32.17
N LEU A 836 -4.92 26.30 30.84
CA LEU A 836 -3.71 25.93 30.08
C LEU A 836 -3.06 27.19 29.47
N PRO A 837 -2.53 28.14 30.27
CA PRO A 837 -2.25 29.52 29.86
C PRO A 837 -1.07 29.71 28.89
N PHE A 838 -0.35 28.65 28.51
CA PHE A 838 0.83 28.70 27.65
C PHE A 838 0.66 28.00 26.30
N VAL A 839 -0.46 27.30 26.08
CA VAL A 839 -0.71 26.56 24.84
C VAL A 839 -0.99 27.55 23.71
N GLN A 840 -0.11 27.54 22.71
CA GLN A 840 -0.18 28.37 21.51
C GLN A 840 -0.74 27.61 20.31
N GLU A 841 -0.58 26.29 20.29
CA GLU A 841 -0.96 25.44 19.17
C GLU A 841 -1.77 24.24 19.70
N LEU A 842 -3.01 24.10 19.21
CA LEU A 842 -3.89 22.98 19.51
C LEU A 842 -4.28 22.30 18.19
N ASP A 843 -3.85 21.05 18.01
CA ASP A 843 -4.25 20.23 16.87
C ASP A 843 -5.18 19.11 17.36
N LEU A 844 -6.43 19.13 16.90
CA LEU A 844 -7.47 18.16 17.23
C LEU A 844 -7.75 17.26 16.03
N PHE A 845 -7.74 15.95 16.25
CA PHE A 845 -8.16 14.94 15.31
C PHE A 845 -9.23 14.08 15.99
N ILE A 846 -10.49 14.29 15.60
CA ILE A 846 -11.65 13.76 16.29
C ILE A 846 -12.20 12.54 15.54
N ARG A 847 -12.44 11.47 16.30
CA ARG A 847 -13.04 10.21 15.84
C ARG A 847 -14.35 9.89 16.55
N ILE A 848 -15.13 9.02 15.96
CA ILE A 848 -16.32 8.39 16.55
C ILE A 848 -16.07 6.87 16.57
N ASP A 849 -15.62 6.33 17.71
CA ASP A 849 -15.45 4.88 17.87
C ASP A 849 -16.83 4.18 17.90
N HIS A 850 -17.87 4.86 18.41
CA HIS A 850 -19.20 4.32 18.68
C HIS A 850 -20.32 5.26 18.26
N LEU A 851 -21.45 4.70 17.82
CA LEU A 851 -22.67 5.48 17.60
C LEU A 851 -23.20 5.97 18.97
N LEU A 852 -22.89 7.21 19.34
CA LEU A 852 -23.52 7.91 20.45
C LEU A 852 -24.97 8.31 20.07
N GLU A 853 -25.77 8.66 21.07
CA GLU A 853 -27.02 9.38 20.83
C GLU A 853 -26.73 10.84 20.42
N PRO A 854 -27.57 11.48 19.57
CA PRO A 854 -27.40 12.87 19.14
C PRO A 854 -27.11 13.87 20.28
N ALA A 855 -27.76 13.71 21.43
CA ALA A 855 -27.56 14.59 22.59
C ALA A 855 -26.16 14.47 23.23
N ASP A 856 -25.57 13.26 23.23
CA ASP A 856 -24.23 13.03 23.80
C ASP A 856 -23.14 13.64 22.92
N TYR A 857 -23.31 13.66 21.60
CA TYR A 857 -22.40 14.38 20.68
C TYR A 857 -22.33 15.86 21.06
N ASP A 858 -23.47 16.52 21.18
CA ASP A 858 -23.56 17.94 21.51
C ASP A 858 -22.92 18.25 22.88
N ILE A 859 -23.22 17.44 23.91
CA ILE A 859 -22.61 17.59 25.25
C ILE A 859 -21.08 17.46 25.18
N ASN A 860 -20.56 16.47 24.46
CA ASN A 860 -19.12 16.23 24.33
C ASN A 860 -18.43 17.37 23.54
N LEU A 861 -19.10 17.94 22.54
CA LEU A 861 -18.61 19.09 21.78
C LEU A 861 -18.65 20.39 22.60
N LEU A 862 -19.65 20.59 23.47
CA LEU A 862 -19.68 21.72 24.40
C LEU A 862 -18.55 21.65 25.44
N LEU A 863 -18.23 20.45 25.94
CA LEU A 863 -17.07 20.23 26.82
C LEU A 863 -15.75 20.50 26.07
N LEU A 864 -15.64 20.10 24.80
CA LEU A 864 -14.49 20.42 23.96
C LEU A 864 -14.36 21.94 23.69
N ALA A 865 -15.48 22.64 23.46
CA ALA A 865 -15.53 24.10 23.35
C ALA A 865 -15.05 24.77 24.64
N GLN A 866 -15.46 24.27 25.81
CA GLN A 866 -15.00 24.76 27.12
C GLN A 866 -13.47 24.59 27.28
N MET A 867 -12.91 23.47 26.83
CA MET A 867 -11.45 23.27 26.79
C MET A 867 -10.76 24.33 25.91
N ILE A 868 -11.26 24.56 24.69
CA ILE A 868 -10.70 25.57 23.77
C ILE A 868 -10.81 26.98 24.36
N ASN A 869 -11.94 27.32 24.99
CA ASN A 869 -12.16 28.60 25.67
C ASN A 869 -11.19 28.83 26.85
N SER A 870 -10.72 27.76 27.51
CA SER A 870 -9.69 27.88 28.54
C SER A 870 -8.34 28.38 27.98
N LEU A 871 -8.12 28.27 26.66
CA LEU A 871 -6.91 28.72 25.95
C LEU A 871 -7.01 30.14 25.36
N HIS A 872 -8.11 30.87 25.61
CA HIS A 872 -8.39 32.17 24.96
C HIS A 872 -7.23 33.18 25.03
N SER A 873 -6.46 33.18 26.11
CA SER A 873 -5.35 34.13 26.33
C SER A 873 -4.04 33.76 25.63
N SER A 874 -3.92 32.56 25.03
CA SER A 874 -2.65 32.05 24.50
C SER A 874 -2.73 31.38 23.13
N LEU A 875 -3.90 30.85 22.73
CA LEU A 875 -4.03 30.08 21.50
C LEU A 875 -3.85 30.96 20.25
N ARG A 876 -2.94 30.52 19.38
CA ARG A 876 -2.60 31.16 18.10
C ARG A 876 -3.02 30.29 16.91
N LYS A 877 -2.70 29.00 16.96
CA LYS A 877 -3.06 28.01 15.96
C LYS A 877 -4.10 27.02 16.50
N LEU A 878 -5.20 26.87 15.79
CA LEU A 878 -6.19 25.82 15.98
C LEU A 878 -6.30 24.97 14.72
N THR A 879 -6.08 23.67 14.82
CA THR A 879 -6.35 22.70 13.75
C THR A 879 -7.47 21.77 14.21
N ILE A 880 -8.50 21.57 13.39
CA ILE A 880 -9.57 20.61 13.62
C ILE A 880 -9.67 19.68 12.42
N GLN A 881 -9.54 18.38 12.65
CA GLN A 881 -9.65 17.34 11.64
C GLN A 881 -10.66 16.29 12.08
N LEU A 882 -11.52 15.85 11.16
CA LEU A 882 -12.51 14.80 11.39
C LEU A 882 -12.16 13.53 10.59
N TRP A 883 -12.48 12.37 11.17
CA TRP A 883 -12.41 11.05 10.52
C TRP A 883 -13.78 10.50 10.11
N GLU A 884 -14.86 11.12 10.58
CA GLU A 884 -16.24 10.81 10.21
C GLU A 884 -17.02 12.11 9.96
N PRO A 885 -18.04 12.09 9.08
CA PRO A 885 -18.97 13.22 8.91
C PRO A 885 -19.89 13.37 10.12
N PHE A 886 -19.80 14.48 10.84
CA PHE A 886 -20.74 14.83 11.92
C PHE A 886 -20.81 16.34 12.18
N ASN A 887 -21.85 16.74 12.92
CA ASN A 887 -22.18 18.14 13.16
C ASN A 887 -21.22 18.80 14.18
N LEU A 888 -20.46 19.82 13.77
CA LEU A 888 -19.62 20.66 14.63
C LEU A 888 -20.23 22.03 14.95
N SER A 889 -21.43 22.37 14.48
CA SER A 889 -22.09 23.64 14.82
C SER A 889 -22.20 23.90 16.33
N PRO A 890 -22.45 22.90 17.21
CA PRO A 890 -22.41 23.08 18.66
C PRO A 890 -21.02 23.50 19.18
N LEU A 891 -19.95 22.97 18.60
CA LEU A 891 -18.56 23.34 18.93
C LEU A 891 -18.28 24.79 18.53
N PHE A 892 -18.52 25.14 17.27
CA PHE A 892 -18.20 26.49 16.75
C PHE A 892 -19.06 27.59 17.38
N SER A 893 -20.33 27.32 17.69
CA SER A 893 -21.21 28.29 18.36
C SER A 893 -20.86 28.52 19.84
N ALA A 894 -20.23 27.55 20.50
CA ALA A 894 -19.81 27.65 21.90
C ALA A 894 -18.37 28.16 22.10
N ILE A 895 -17.53 28.22 21.05
CA ILE A 895 -16.20 28.83 21.14
C ILE A 895 -16.35 30.36 21.15
N THR A 896 -15.88 30.94 22.25
CA THR A 896 -15.81 32.39 22.49
C THR A 896 -14.65 33.04 21.72
N LYS A 897 -14.51 34.37 21.81
CA LYS A 897 -13.46 35.09 21.09
C LYS A 897 -12.06 34.72 21.61
N LEU A 898 -11.22 34.23 20.72
CA LEU A 898 -9.82 33.88 20.93
C LEU A 898 -8.93 35.02 20.39
N PRO A 899 -8.59 36.05 21.19
CA PRO A 899 -7.95 37.29 20.72
C PRO A 899 -6.57 37.12 20.06
N LEU A 900 -5.88 35.99 20.26
CA LEU A 900 -4.57 35.71 19.66
C LEU A 900 -4.62 34.72 18.50
N LEU A 901 -5.81 34.20 18.13
CA LEU A 901 -5.95 33.20 17.06
C LEU A 901 -5.60 33.82 15.70
N ASP A 902 -4.43 33.46 15.18
CA ASP A 902 -3.88 33.92 13.91
C ASP A 902 -3.90 32.83 12.81
N LYS A 903 -4.03 31.55 13.17
CA LYS A 903 -4.11 30.42 12.22
C LYS A 903 -5.24 29.45 12.54
N LEU A 904 -6.06 29.14 11.53
CA LEU A 904 -7.08 28.08 11.58
C LEU A 904 -6.81 27.07 10.46
N SER A 905 -6.87 25.79 10.77
CA SER A 905 -6.87 24.70 9.79
C SER A 905 -8.05 23.76 10.02
N LEU A 906 -8.83 23.49 8.98
CA LEU A 906 -10.03 22.67 9.01
C LEU A 906 -9.90 21.53 7.99
N SER A 907 -10.12 20.29 8.42
CA SER A 907 -10.32 19.14 7.52
C SER A 907 -11.80 18.76 7.52
N ILE A 908 -12.46 18.95 6.38
CA ILE A 908 -13.90 18.80 6.15
C ILE A 908 -14.15 17.41 5.52
N PRO A 909 -14.97 16.53 6.13
CA PRO A 909 -15.34 15.28 5.50
C PRO A 909 -16.32 15.53 4.34
N MET A 910 -16.17 14.81 3.24
CA MET A 910 -16.96 14.98 2.00
C MET A 910 -18.45 14.57 2.09
N SER A 911 -18.82 13.87 3.15
CA SER A 911 -20.16 13.30 3.32
C SER A 911 -21.01 14.20 4.21
N PHE A 912 -22.29 14.36 3.86
CA PHE A 912 -23.25 15.05 4.72
C PHE A 912 -23.25 14.44 6.14
N PRO A 913 -23.20 15.27 7.22
CA PRO A 913 -23.46 16.71 7.23
C PRO A 913 -22.25 17.65 7.03
N ASN A 914 -21.12 17.20 6.46
CA ASN A 914 -19.86 17.96 6.37
C ASN A 914 -19.37 18.35 7.79
N LEU A 915 -19.38 19.66 8.13
CA LEU A 915 -19.16 20.17 9.50
C LEU A 915 -20.47 20.57 10.23
N GLY A 916 -21.64 20.26 9.68
CA GLY A 916 -22.96 20.65 10.21
C GLY A 916 -23.54 21.92 9.59
N ASP A 917 -24.47 22.56 10.32
CA ASP A 917 -25.03 23.87 9.97
C ASP A 917 -23.91 24.94 9.94
N PRO A 918 -23.65 25.59 8.78
CA PRO A 918 -22.59 26.56 8.66
C PRO A 918 -22.82 27.84 9.48
N ALA A 919 -24.02 28.10 10.01
CA ALA A 919 -24.29 29.29 10.84
C ALA A 919 -23.33 29.42 12.04
N GLY A 920 -23.00 28.31 12.71
CA GLY A 920 -22.03 28.29 13.81
C GLY A 920 -20.61 28.67 13.36
N LEU A 921 -20.18 28.16 12.20
CA LEU A 921 -18.86 28.45 11.65
C LEU A 921 -18.76 29.88 11.06
N ILE A 922 -19.83 30.38 10.43
CA ILE A 922 -19.94 31.77 9.97
C ILE A 922 -19.82 32.74 11.17
N ALA A 923 -20.52 32.45 12.28
CA ALA A 923 -20.41 33.24 13.51
C ALA A 923 -18.99 33.21 14.07
N PHE A 924 -18.36 32.03 14.13
CA PHE A 924 -16.97 31.86 14.56
C PHE A 924 -15.99 32.65 13.69
N PHE A 925 -16.10 32.60 12.35
CA PHE A 925 -15.23 33.36 11.45
C PHE A 925 -15.40 34.87 11.63
N ASN A 926 -16.64 35.37 11.66
CA ASN A 926 -16.90 36.80 11.80
C ASN A 926 -16.43 37.35 13.17
N LEU A 927 -16.46 36.53 14.23
CA LEU A 927 -15.90 36.85 15.55
C LEU A 927 -14.36 37.02 15.56
N HIS A 928 -13.67 36.33 14.65
CA HIS A 928 -12.21 36.33 14.49
C HIS A 928 -11.72 37.08 13.23
N SER A 929 -12.62 37.81 12.57
CA SER A 929 -12.39 38.59 11.34
C SER A 929 -11.11 39.44 11.33
N ASN A 930 -10.80 40.07 12.47
CA ASN A 930 -9.66 40.97 12.65
C ASN A 930 -8.41 40.30 13.27
N THR A 931 -8.45 39.00 13.59
CA THR A 931 -7.31 38.28 14.21
C THR A 931 -6.76 37.18 13.29
N LEU A 932 -7.63 36.51 12.54
CA LEU A 932 -7.27 35.37 11.71
C LEU A 932 -6.47 35.83 10.47
N ARG A 933 -5.22 35.35 10.37
CA ARG A 933 -4.25 35.70 9.31
C ARG A 933 -3.97 34.56 8.34
N SER A 934 -4.18 33.31 8.76
CA SER A 934 -4.02 32.12 7.93
C SER A 934 -5.25 31.22 8.06
N LEU A 935 -5.82 30.83 6.93
CA LEU A 935 -6.89 29.84 6.84
C LEU A 935 -6.44 28.70 5.95
N SER A 936 -6.59 27.48 6.43
CA SER A 936 -6.26 26.24 5.73
C SER A 936 -7.50 25.35 5.69
N ILE A 937 -7.97 25.01 4.49
CA ILE A 937 -9.15 24.21 4.23
C ILE A 937 -8.71 22.97 3.46
N ARG A 938 -8.98 21.79 4.01
CA ARG A 938 -8.73 20.51 3.36
C ARG A 938 -10.04 19.74 3.34
N ALA A 939 -10.34 19.05 2.24
CA ALA A 939 -11.41 18.06 2.23
C ALA A 939 -10.83 16.66 2.48
N SER A 940 -11.66 15.74 3.00
CA SER A 940 -11.23 14.41 3.43
C SER A 940 -12.21 13.32 3.00
N GLU A 941 -11.66 12.27 2.37
CA GLU A 941 -12.31 10.98 2.10
C GLU A 941 -12.29 10.02 3.31
N LEU A 942 -11.63 10.41 4.40
CA LEU A 942 -11.57 9.59 5.61
C LEU A 942 -13.00 9.53 6.20
N GLY A 943 -13.64 8.38 5.96
CA GLY A 943 -15.04 8.11 6.27
C GLY A 943 -15.41 6.70 5.80
N GLY A 944 -15.03 5.68 6.58
CA GLY A 944 -14.95 4.27 6.16
C GLY A 944 -16.27 3.53 5.92
N ARG A 945 -17.28 4.16 5.31
CA ARG A 945 -18.58 3.55 4.96
C ARG A 945 -19.10 4.04 3.61
N SER A 946 -18.56 3.51 2.52
CA SER A 946 -19.19 3.24 1.22
C SER A 946 -20.15 4.28 0.57
N LEU A 947 -20.17 5.53 1.01
CA LEU A 947 -20.96 6.61 0.43
C LEU A 947 -20.17 7.27 -0.68
N ILE A 948 -20.75 7.33 -1.87
CA ILE A 948 -20.21 8.05 -3.01
C ILE A 948 -20.11 9.54 -2.62
N PRO A 949 -18.95 10.20 -2.76
CA PRO A 949 -18.82 11.62 -2.47
C PRO A 949 -19.81 12.43 -3.31
N ASN A 950 -20.60 13.30 -2.66
CA ASN A 950 -21.47 14.23 -3.37
C ASN A 950 -20.80 15.61 -3.40
N GLU A 951 -19.91 15.80 -4.37
CA GLU A 951 -19.13 17.03 -4.56
C GLU A 951 -20.01 18.30 -4.57
N TYR A 952 -21.21 18.21 -5.14
CA TYR A 952 -22.19 19.30 -5.19
C TYR A 952 -22.61 19.78 -3.79
N GLN A 953 -22.82 18.87 -2.84
CA GLN A 953 -23.23 19.21 -1.46
C GLN A 953 -22.13 19.91 -0.66
N LEU A 954 -20.86 19.56 -0.89
CA LEU A 954 -19.75 20.33 -0.29
C LEU A 954 -19.65 21.71 -0.94
N GLY A 955 -19.84 21.80 -2.26
CA GLY A 955 -19.83 23.07 -2.99
C GLY A 955 -20.89 24.06 -2.47
N GLU A 956 -22.15 23.65 -2.40
CA GLU A 956 -23.25 24.46 -1.83
C GLU A 956 -22.97 24.87 -0.39
N TRP A 957 -22.45 23.95 0.44
CA TRP A 957 -22.10 24.23 1.83
C TRP A 957 -20.98 25.26 1.96
N MET A 958 -19.94 25.17 1.11
CA MET A 958 -18.84 26.14 1.08
C MET A 958 -19.30 27.50 0.55
N GLU A 959 -20.10 27.54 -0.52
CA GLU A 959 -20.69 28.79 -1.02
C GLU A 959 -21.54 29.49 0.05
N TRP A 960 -22.45 28.75 0.71
CA TRP A 960 -23.28 29.30 1.78
C TRP A 960 -22.44 29.77 2.98
N THR A 961 -21.37 29.04 3.33
CA THR A 961 -20.43 29.45 4.39
C THR A 961 -19.69 30.73 4.03
N PHE A 962 -18.91 30.73 2.94
CA PHE A 962 -17.93 31.78 2.67
C PHE A 962 -18.53 33.06 2.07
N SER A 963 -19.69 32.98 1.41
CA SER A 963 -20.43 34.18 0.97
C SER A 963 -20.80 35.13 2.12
N LYS A 964 -21.03 34.59 3.33
CA LYS A 964 -21.44 35.34 4.53
C LYS A 964 -20.29 35.67 5.49
N VAL A 965 -19.06 35.29 5.14
CA VAL A 965 -17.87 35.51 5.96
C VAL A 965 -17.11 36.75 5.49
N HIS A 966 -16.51 37.48 6.43
CA HIS A 966 -15.57 38.57 6.15
C HIS A 966 -14.36 38.48 7.08
N LEU A 967 -13.16 38.31 6.51
CA LEU A 967 -11.90 38.16 7.22
C LEU A 967 -10.94 39.28 6.80
N SER A 968 -11.08 40.45 7.43
CA SER A 968 -10.34 41.69 7.10
C SER A 968 -8.82 41.57 7.21
N SER A 969 -8.33 40.58 7.94
CA SER A 969 -6.90 40.39 8.25
C SER A 969 -6.29 39.14 7.61
N LEU A 970 -7.01 38.46 6.70
CA LEU A 970 -6.58 37.18 6.13
C LEU A 970 -5.47 37.38 5.08
N THR A 971 -4.24 37.08 5.46
CA THR A 971 -3.04 37.18 4.61
C THR A 971 -2.67 35.90 3.88
N SER A 972 -3.09 34.73 4.37
CA SER A 972 -2.72 33.43 3.81
C SER A 972 -3.92 32.50 3.69
N LEU A 973 -4.13 31.91 2.52
CA LEU A 973 -5.18 30.94 2.23
C LEU A 973 -4.58 29.67 1.61
N GLU A 974 -4.82 28.53 2.25
CA GLU A 974 -4.51 27.19 1.74
C GLU A 974 -5.82 26.45 1.48
N ILE A 975 -6.02 25.93 0.27
CA ILE A 975 -7.14 25.05 -0.07
C ILE A 975 -6.60 23.80 -0.78
N SER A 976 -6.91 22.62 -0.22
CA SER A 976 -6.67 21.36 -0.90
C SER A 976 -7.85 21.03 -1.83
N LEU A 977 -7.61 21.16 -3.14
CA LEU A 977 -8.59 20.96 -4.21
C LEU A 977 -8.88 19.49 -4.51
N TYR A 978 -8.19 18.52 -3.88
CA TYR A 978 -8.33 17.09 -4.18
C TYR A 978 -9.80 16.61 -4.20
N LEU A 979 -10.66 17.20 -3.36
CA LEU A 979 -12.10 16.93 -3.29
C LEU A 979 -12.95 18.21 -3.15
N VAL A 980 -12.33 19.39 -3.20
CA VAL A 980 -13.05 20.69 -3.13
C VAL A 980 -13.30 21.16 -4.56
N PRO A 981 -14.56 21.38 -4.99
CA PRO A 981 -14.86 21.92 -6.31
C PRO A 981 -14.14 23.25 -6.55
N PHE A 982 -13.54 23.41 -7.74
CA PHE A 982 -12.72 24.58 -8.07
C PHE A 982 -13.51 25.88 -7.90
N ASP A 983 -14.77 25.95 -8.37
CA ASP A 983 -15.63 27.14 -8.23
C ASP A 983 -15.81 27.58 -6.77
N SER A 984 -15.93 26.62 -5.84
CA SER A 984 -16.10 26.90 -4.41
C SER A 984 -14.82 27.41 -3.77
N ALA A 985 -13.66 26.90 -4.21
CA ALA A 985 -12.36 27.43 -3.81
C ALA A 985 -12.09 28.82 -4.40
N LEU A 986 -12.47 29.04 -5.67
CA LEU A 986 -12.37 30.31 -6.37
C LEU A 986 -13.27 31.39 -5.75
N LEU A 987 -14.47 31.03 -5.28
CA LEU A 987 -15.33 31.92 -4.49
C LEU A 987 -14.64 32.39 -3.22
N CYS A 988 -13.92 31.50 -2.51
CA CYS A 988 -13.12 31.87 -1.34
C CYS A 988 -11.99 32.84 -1.72
N VAL A 989 -11.28 32.60 -2.83
CA VAL A 989 -10.22 33.51 -3.30
C VAL A 989 -10.79 34.88 -3.69
N ARG A 990 -11.84 34.94 -4.53
CA ARG A 990 -12.53 36.19 -4.90
C ARG A 990 -13.02 36.96 -3.69
N ARG A 991 -13.38 36.28 -2.59
CA ARG A 991 -13.85 36.91 -1.35
C ARG A 991 -12.73 37.55 -0.53
N PHE A 992 -11.51 37.04 -0.61
CA PHE A 992 -10.38 37.48 0.22
C PHE A 992 -9.19 38.06 -0.58
N SER A 993 -9.26 38.13 -1.91
CA SER A 993 -8.12 38.50 -2.78
C SER A 993 -7.47 39.83 -2.41
N SER A 994 -8.26 40.83 -2.00
CA SER A 994 -7.77 42.14 -1.53
C SER A 994 -6.84 42.14 -0.30
N THR A 995 -6.81 41.06 0.48
CA THR A 995 -5.98 40.94 1.70
C THR A 995 -4.91 39.83 1.61
N LEU A 996 -4.99 38.96 0.60
CA LEU A 996 -4.15 37.76 0.48
C LEU A 996 -2.76 38.08 -0.09
N THR A 997 -1.73 37.84 0.71
CA THR A 997 -0.32 37.87 0.28
C THR A 997 0.22 36.47 -0.01
N SER A 998 -0.49 35.41 0.38
CA SER A 998 -0.06 34.00 0.30
C SER A 998 -1.22 33.11 -0.11
N LEU A 999 -1.05 32.32 -1.18
CA LEU A 999 -2.07 31.39 -1.69
C LEU A 999 -1.45 30.00 -1.93
N VAL A 1000 -2.13 28.95 -1.47
CA VAL A 1000 -1.71 27.55 -1.69
C VAL A 1000 -2.91 26.73 -2.18
N PHE A 1001 -2.92 26.38 -3.47
CA PHE A 1001 -3.91 25.53 -4.12
C PHE A 1001 -3.26 24.20 -4.52
N THR A 1002 -3.67 23.10 -3.88
CA THR A 1002 -3.03 21.78 -4.10
C THR A 1002 -4.04 20.64 -4.28
N GLY A 1003 -3.85 19.77 -5.26
CA GLY A 1003 -4.42 18.41 -5.26
C GLY A 1003 -5.34 18.05 -6.43
N LEU A 1004 -6.03 19.02 -7.03
CA LEU A 1004 -6.76 18.84 -8.29
C LEU A 1004 -5.85 19.15 -9.47
N HIS A 1005 -6.13 18.55 -10.63
CA HIS A 1005 -5.48 18.96 -11.86
C HIS A 1005 -6.09 20.27 -12.38
N LEU A 1006 -5.32 21.36 -12.33
CA LEU A 1006 -5.75 22.67 -12.83
C LEU A 1006 -5.44 22.81 -14.32
N ALA A 1007 -6.46 23.21 -15.09
CA ALA A 1007 -6.34 23.65 -16.48
C ALA A 1007 -5.81 25.09 -16.56
N LEU A 1008 -5.45 25.55 -17.78
CA LEU A 1008 -5.03 26.95 -17.95
C LEU A 1008 -6.18 27.92 -17.65
N GLU A 1009 -7.39 27.58 -18.10
CA GLU A 1009 -8.64 28.30 -17.86
C GLU A 1009 -8.89 28.51 -16.36
N ASP A 1010 -8.60 27.50 -15.52
CA ASP A 1010 -8.72 27.62 -14.06
C ASP A 1010 -7.71 28.63 -13.50
N VAL A 1011 -6.46 28.61 -13.99
CA VAL A 1011 -5.41 29.54 -13.55
C VAL A 1011 -5.70 30.96 -14.03
N GLU A 1012 -6.29 31.14 -15.21
CA GLU A 1012 -6.75 32.45 -15.69
C GLU A 1012 -7.90 32.98 -14.82
N GLN A 1013 -8.91 32.17 -14.54
CA GLN A 1013 -10.00 32.54 -13.62
C GLN A 1013 -9.51 32.88 -12.21
N LEU A 1014 -8.50 32.15 -11.73
CA LEU A 1014 -7.83 32.41 -10.45
C LEU A 1014 -7.05 33.73 -10.49
N ALA A 1015 -6.38 34.04 -11.60
CA ALA A 1015 -5.67 35.30 -11.81
C ALA A 1015 -6.64 36.50 -11.86
N ASP A 1016 -7.75 36.36 -12.57
CA ASP A 1016 -8.79 37.39 -12.68
C ASP A 1016 -9.46 37.72 -11.33
N ALA A 1017 -9.49 36.77 -10.39
CA ALA A 1017 -9.93 37.02 -9.01
C ALA A 1017 -9.05 38.05 -8.26
N PHE A 1018 -7.81 38.27 -8.70
CA PHE A 1018 -6.90 39.30 -8.19
C PHE A 1018 -6.82 40.55 -9.09
N CYS A 1019 -7.21 40.47 -10.37
CA CYS A 1019 -7.18 41.58 -11.31
C CYS A 1019 -8.40 42.52 -11.29
N SER A 1020 -9.36 42.31 -10.38
CA SER A 1020 -10.52 43.19 -10.23
C SER A 1020 -10.09 44.64 -9.90
N PRO A 1021 -10.73 45.66 -10.49
CA PRO A 1021 -10.15 47.01 -10.57
C PRO A 1021 -9.88 47.62 -9.18
N PRO A 1022 -8.65 48.15 -8.96
CA PRO A 1022 -8.24 48.63 -7.65
C PRO A 1022 -8.95 49.94 -7.31
N LEU A 1023 -9.58 49.99 -6.14
CA LEU A 1023 -10.10 51.23 -5.59
C LEU A 1023 -9.08 51.93 -4.67
N GLU A 1024 -8.24 51.16 -3.96
CA GLU A 1024 -7.10 51.68 -3.17
C GLU A 1024 -5.89 50.70 -3.20
N GLU A 1025 -4.80 51.01 -2.51
CA GLU A 1025 -3.53 50.25 -2.44
C GLU A 1025 -3.70 48.86 -1.78
N HIS A 1026 -4.31 47.90 -2.49
CA HIS A 1026 -4.51 46.54 -1.99
C HIS A 1026 -3.22 45.72 -1.92
N ALA A 1027 -3.18 44.76 -1.00
CA ALA A 1027 -2.05 43.86 -0.83
C ALA A 1027 -1.92 42.92 -2.03
N SER A 1028 -0.82 43.00 -2.76
CA SER A 1028 -0.55 42.08 -3.88
C SER A 1028 -0.10 40.71 -3.40
N LEU A 1029 -0.46 39.67 -4.16
CA LEU A 1029 -0.04 38.30 -3.87
C LEU A 1029 1.48 38.15 -4.02
N GLN A 1030 2.17 37.74 -2.94
CA GLN A 1030 3.64 37.63 -2.88
C GLN A 1030 4.14 36.17 -2.91
N TYR A 1031 3.32 35.23 -2.45
CA TYR A 1031 3.61 33.80 -2.49
C TYR A 1031 2.43 33.03 -3.09
N ALA A 1032 2.72 32.16 -4.06
CA ALA A 1032 1.76 31.25 -4.64
C ALA A 1032 2.35 29.84 -4.72
N ARG A 1033 1.57 28.84 -4.33
CA ARG A 1033 1.82 27.42 -4.59
C ARG A 1033 0.62 26.82 -5.31
N VAL A 1034 0.81 26.29 -6.52
CA VAL A 1034 -0.31 25.89 -7.41
C VAL A 1034 -0.04 24.55 -8.10
N GLY A 1035 -1.03 23.65 -8.10
CA GLY A 1035 -1.10 22.46 -8.96
C GLY A 1035 -1.67 21.20 -8.28
N PRO A 1036 -1.58 20.00 -8.87
CA PRO A 1036 -0.84 19.67 -10.09
C PRO A 1036 -1.36 20.35 -11.37
N LEU A 1037 -0.47 20.84 -12.23
CA LEU A 1037 -0.85 21.45 -13.52
C LEU A 1037 0.06 21.00 -14.68
N MET A 1038 -0.35 21.33 -15.91
CA MET A 1038 0.51 21.20 -17.10
C MET A 1038 1.31 22.48 -17.27
N LEU A 1039 2.63 22.39 -17.26
CA LEU A 1039 3.50 23.53 -17.48
C LEU A 1039 3.61 23.81 -18.98
N SER A 1040 2.91 24.83 -19.46
CA SER A 1040 3.03 25.39 -20.81
C SER A 1040 3.69 26.77 -20.76
N PRO A 1041 4.24 27.29 -21.87
CA PRO A 1041 4.74 28.66 -21.91
C PRO A 1041 3.63 29.70 -21.69
N GLN A 1042 2.41 29.44 -22.19
CA GLN A 1042 1.23 30.29 -21.99
C GLN A 1042 0.84 30.42 -20.52
N LEU A 1043 0.99 29.35 -19.72
CA LEU A 1043 0.82 29.42 -18.27
C LEU A 1043 1.80 30.40 -17.64
N VAL A 1044 3.07 30.40 -18.08
CA VAL A 1044 4.08 31.33 -17.53
C VAL A 1044 3.78 32.77 -17.95
N ASP A 1045 3.26 33.01 -19.16
CA ASP A 1045 2.79 34.35 -19.57
C ASP A 1045 1.66 34.86 -18.68
N ILE A 1046 0.62 34.05 -18.45
CA ILE A 1046 -0.52 34.44 -17.60
C ILE A 1046 -0.05 34.72 -16.17
N LEU A 1047 0.80 33.86 -15.61
CA LEU A 1047 1.35 34.06 -14.27
C LEU A 1047 2.21 35.31 -14.17
N ALA A 1048 3.08 35.57 -15.15
CA ALA A 1048 3.95 36.76 -15.16
C ALA A 1048 3.17 38.06 -15.39
N GLN A 1049 2.15 38.03 -16.25
CA GLN A 1049 1.33 39.20 -16.58
C GLN A 1049 0.36 39.58 -15.45
N LYS A 1050 -0.28 38.59 -14.81
CA LYS A 1050 -1.35 38.82 -13.83
C LYS A 1050 -0.84 38.85 -12.39
N PHE A 1051 0.29 38.21 -12.09
CA PHE A 1051 0.94 38.20 -10.78
C PHE A 1051 2.36 38.83 -10.84
N SER A 1052 2.45 40.06 -11.35
CA SER A 1052 3.72 40.82 -11.47
C SER A 1052 4.52 40.90 -10.17
N ASN A 1053 3.85 41.12 -9.04
CA ASN A 1053 4.48 41.36 -7.73
C ASN A 1053 4.78 40.06 -6.94
N LEU A 1054 4.76 38.91 -7.61
CA LEU A 1054 4.90 37.60 -6.98
C LEU A 1054 6.37 37.29 -6.70
N ILE A 1055 6.77 37.36 -5.43
CA ILE A 1055 8.17 37.13 -5.00
C ILE A 1055 8.56 35.65 -5.06
N LYS A 1056 7.63 34.74 -4.72
CA LYS A 1056 7.88 33.28 -4.68
C LYS A 1056 6.73 32.48 -5.32
N LEU A 1057 7.08 31.59 -6.25
CA LEU A 1057 6.17 30.68 -6.93
C LEU A 1057 6.65 29.22 -6.76
N GLU A 1058 5.74 28.35 -6.33
CA GLU A 1058 5.96 26.90 -6.27
C GLU A 1058 4.92 26.20 -7.18
N LEU A 1059 5.37 25.61 -8.29
CA LEU A 1059 4.49 24.85 -9.18
C LEU A 1059 4.61 23.35 -8.92
N LEU A 1060 3.46 22.70 -8.77
CA LEU A 1060 3.36 21.24 -8.80
C LEU A 1060 3.12 20.84 -10.27
N VAL A 1061 4.15 20.35 -10.95
CA VAL A 1061 4.13 20.10 -12.39
C VAL A 1061 3.87 18.62 -12.68
N LYS A 1062 2.73 18.31 -13.31
CA LYS A 1062 2.35 16.95 -13.70
C LYS A 1062 2.97 16.53 -15.04
N ALA A 1063 3.12 17.49 -15.95
CA ALA A 1063 3.70 17.33 -17.27
C ALA A 1063 4.16 18.68 -17.82
N VAL A 1064 5.08 18.68 -18.77
CA VAL A 1064 5.58 19.88 -19.47
C VAL A 1064 5.19 19.81 -20.95
N VAL A 1065 4.49 20.81 -21.48
CA VAL A 1065 3.98 20.80 -22.87
C VAL A 1065 4.48 22.02 -23.66
N PRO A 1066 4.76 21.91 -24.98
CA PRO A 1066 5.27 23.04 -25.76
C PRO A 1066 4.24 24.14 -25.98
N SER A 1067 2.98 23.76 -26.15
CA SER A 1067 1.81 24.63 -26.23
C SER A 1067 0.72 24.10 -25.29
N GLU A 1068 -0.15 24.98 -24.81
CA GLU A 1068 -1.39 24.60 -24.10
C GLU A 1068 -2.23 23.57 -24.86
N THR A 1069 -2.30 23.70 -26.18
CA THR A 1069 -3.05 22.81 -27.08
C THR A 1069 -2.42 21.41 -27.23
N ASP A 1070 -1.19 21.21 -26.76
CA ASP A 1070 -0.47 19.96 -26.89
C ASP A 1070 -0.76 19.02 -25.72
N VAL A 1071 -1.07 17.76 -26.05
CA VAL A 1071 -1.28 16.70 -25.05
C VAL A 1071 0.08 16.13 -24.60
N PRO A 1072 0.31 15.85 -23.30
CA PRO A 1072 1.55 15.24 -22.84
C PRO A 1072 1.74 13.83 -23.42
N PHE A 1073 2.88 13.61 -24.07
CA PHE A 1073 3.26 12.36 -24.70
C PHE A 1073 4.21 11.58 -23.78
N TYR A 1074 3.77 10.39 -23.37
CA TYR A 1074 4.53 9.48 -22.52
C TYR A 1074 5.01 8.29 -23.35
N CYS A 1075 6.28 7.92 -23.24
CA CYS A 1075 6.90 6.84 -24.01
C CYS A 1075 6.45 5.44 -23.54
N GLY A 1076 5.19 5.07 -23.80
CA GLY A 1076 4.56 3.81 -23.38
C GLY A 1076 4.26 2.81 -24.50
N GLY A 1077 4.77 3.03 -25.71
CA GLY A 1077 4.37 2.31 -26.93
C GLY A 1077 5.10 1.00 -27.23
N VAL A 1078 4.71 -0.10 -26.58
CA VAL A 1078 4.76 -1.51 -27.05
C VAL A 1078 6.13 -2.16 -27.41
N SER A 1079 7.16 -1.45 -27.87
CA SER A 1079 8.42 -2.04 -28.36
C SER A 1079 9.48 -2.31 -27.27
N CYS A 1080 9.41 -1.64 -26.12
CA CYS A 1080 10.36 -1.83 -25.02
C CYS A 1080 9.92 -2.97 -24.09
N GLY A 1081 10.55 -4.14 -24.24
CA GLY A 1081 10.17 -5.35 -23.52
C GLY A 1081 10.42 -5.31 -22.00
N ARG A 1082 9.34 -5.51 -21.23
CA ARG A 1082 9.34 -5.98 -19.82
C ARG A 1082 10.27 -5.24 -18.83
N ALA A 1083 10.01 -3.95 -18.60
CA ALA A 1083 10.29 -3.32 -17.31
C ALA A 1083 8.97 -2.88 -16.64
N ARG A 1084 8.61 -3.54 -15.53
CA ARG A 1084 7.50 -3.11 -14.65
C ARG A 1084 8.04 -2.18 -13.57
N SER A 1085 8.30 -0.92 -13.94
CA SER A 1085 8.44 0.19 -12.99
C SER A 1085 7.45 1.30 -13.36
N SER A 1086 6.93 2.01 -12.35
CA SER A 1086 5.64 2.70 -12.45
C SER A 1086 5.70 4.14 -12.96
N GLU A 1087 6.89 4.66 -13.25
CA GLU A 1087 7.08 6.01 -13.78
C GLU A 1087 7.17 5.92 -15.30
N ARG A 1088 6.23 6.59 -15.98
CA ARG A 1088 6.29 6.79 -17.42
C ARG A 1088 7.05 8.09 -17.65
N ASP A 1089 8.29 7.98 -18.12
CA ASP A 1089 9.04 9.16 -18.53
C ASP A 1089 8.28 9.88 -19.67
N GLN A 1090 8.15 11.20 -19.53
CA GLN A 1090 7.61 12.05 -20.58
C GLN A 1090 8.66 12.23 -21.69
N ASP A 1091 8.23 12.35 -22.93
CA ASP A 1091 9.14 12.53 -24.07
C ASP A 1091 10.00 13.80 -23.94
N GLU A 1092 11.31 13.60 -23.92
CA GLU A 1092 12.34 14.66 -23.85
C GLU A 1092 12.16 15.69 -24.99
N ALA A 1093 11.64 15.29 -26.15
CA ALA A 1093 11.36 16.20 -27.25
C ALA A 1093 10.28 17.26 -26.90
N GLN A 1094 9.31 16.96 -26.04
CA GLN A 1094 8.34 17.95 -25.56
C GLN A 1094 9.00 18.97 -24.63
N PHE A 1095 9.85 18.51 -23.72
CA PHE A 1095 10.63 19.38 -22.83
C PHE A 1095 11.58 20.30 -23.62
N MET A 1096 12.24 19.77 -24.65
CA MET A 1096 13.14 20.55 -25.50
C MET A 1096 12.42 21.65 -26.28
N ARG A 1097 11.22 21.38 -26.81
CA ARG A 1097 10.39 22.40 -27.48
C ARG A 1097 9.84 23.45 -26.51
N PHE A 1098 9.39 23.04 -25.32
CA PHE A 1098 9.05 23.98 -24.23
C PHE A 1098 10.23 24.90 -23.90
N ALA A 1099 11.43 24.35 -23.75
CA ALA A 1099 12.64 25.11 -23.48
C ALA A 1099 13.09 25.99 -24.67
N GLU A 1100 12.68 25.67 -25.90
CA GLU A 1100 12.90 26.50 -27.09
C GLU A 1100 11.94 27.70 -27.09
N GLU A 1101 10.64 27.48 -26.91
CA GLU A 1101 9.62 28.53 -26.74
C GLU A 1101 9.98 29.50 -25.61
N MET A 1102 10.38 28.98 -24.45
CA MET A 1102 10.74 29.80 -23.29
C MET A 1102 11.98 30.68 -23.50
N LYS A 1103 12.91 30.35 -24.41
CA LYS A 1103 14.07 31.23 -24.72
C LYS A 1103 13.68 32.56 -25.37
N HIS A 1104 12.54 32.59 -26.04
CA HIS A 1104 12.04 33.79 -26.73
C HIS A 1104 11.27 34.74 -25.82
N ARG A 1105 10.91 34.29 -24.60
CA ARG A 1105 10.08 35.03 -23.64
C ARG A 1105 10.94 35.80 -22.64
N ARG A 1106 10.50 37.00 -22.29
CA ARG A 1106 11.16 37.89 -21.33
C ARG A 1106 10.11 38.60 -20.50
N TYR A 1107 10.17 38.42 -19.19
CA TYR A 1107 9.23 39.01 -18.24
C TYR A 1107 9.96 40.08 -17.43
N THR A 1108 9.98 41.33 -17.92
CA THR A 1108 10.73 42.43 -17.27
C THR A 1108 10.03 42.97 -16.02
N GLU A 1109 8.70 42.90 -15.98
CA GLU A 1109 7.87 43.41 -14.90
C GLU A 1109 7.54 42.37 -13.82
N TRP A 1110 8.15 41.17 -13.89
CA TRP A 1110 7.87 40.08 -12.96
C TRP A 1110 8.91 40.05 -11.84
N GLU A 1111 8.51 40.39 -10.62
CA GLU A 1111 9.37 40.50 -9.42
C GLU A 1111 9.76 39.13 -8.82
N LEU A 1112 9.72 38.06 -9.61
CA LEU A 1112 9.91 36.68 -9.15
C LEU A 1112 11.37 36.41 -8.75
N VAL A 1113 11.60 36.30 -7.44
CA VAL A 1113 12.91 35.99 -6.84
C VAL A 1113 13.15 34.48 -6.76
N HIS A 1114 12.09 33.68 -6.59
CA HIS A 1114 12.21 32.24 -6.40
C HIS A 1114 11.11 31.45 -7.10
N LEU A 1115 11.51 30.60 -8.05
CA LEU A 1115 10.67 29.62 -8.71
C LEU A 1115 11.11 28.21 -8.28
N ASP A 1116 10.18 27.43 -7.75
CA ASP A 1116 10.35 26.00 -7.50
C ASP A 1116 9.40 25.21 -8.41
N LEU A 1117 9.92 24.15 -9.04
CA LEU A 1117 9.19 23.26 -9.95
C LEU A 1117 9.32 21.83 -9.41
N SER A 1118 8.27 21.30 -8.82
CA SER A 1118 8.27 19.96 -8.24
C SER A 1118 7.38 19.00 -9.03
N SER A 1119 7.94 17.86 -9.44
CA SER A 1119 7.24 16.82 -10.21
C SER A 1119 6.43 15.84 -9.33
N ASN A 1120 6.68 15.85 -8.02
CA ASN A 1120 6.12 14.85 -7.12
C ASN A 1120 4.70 15.22 -6.65
N SER A 1121 3.70 14.54 -7.21
CA SER A 1121 2.33 14.48 -6.67
C SER A 1121 2.24 13.64 -5.39
N TYR A 1122 2.95 14.05 -4.34
CA TYR A 1122 2.69 13.51 -3.00
C TYR A 1122 1.37 14.07 -2.44
N PRO A 1123 0.44 13.23 -1.97
CA PRO A 1123 -0.62 13.69 -1.07
C PRO A 1123 0.02 14.11 0.27
N GLY A 1124 -0.39 15.27 0.80
CA GLY A 1124 0.18 15.89 2.01
C GLY A 1124 -0.84 16.27 3.07
#